data_AF-A0AAV7C202-F1
#
_entry.id   AF-A0AAV7C202-F1
#
_cell.length_a   1.000
_cell.length_b   1.000
_cell.length_c   1.000
_cell.angle_alpha   90.00
_cell.angle_beta   90.00
_cell.angle_gamma   90.00
#
_symmetry.space_group_name_H-M   'P 1'
#
loop_
_entity.id
_entity.type
_entity.pdbx_description
1 polymer ?
#
loop_
_entity_poly.entity_id
_entity_poly.type
_entity_poly.pdbx_seq_one_letter_code
_entity_poly.pdbx_strand_id
1 'polypeptide(L)'
;MLLLFKELSARLVSIQAQNDVFIVTFKTIEEIWKFTTYLSLGIVACTLEHLLFDERYWLNATLVEDTEIQVSVNQDELATLYLGLLLQEGCFYARAVVHDAGAQAEEEKEFLAVSVNDVVYVKDVGDESSWEGQSLSTGERGLLPIISVEPLSHPFYQWFLKTYPTSCNVTEQNCRNITSQPIGLGQCTARENHSATEWDELSYCRGDAIEVVGFFVPGLKWFVGKCNSTGATGFVQTKHVDPNCLKPLGKDLLFLSEDEKIFLNSFDEDAQKGPVELLSSLAKTDVSSVYRLDGLDPVEIYLKSPAVVREDFGGTQISDSWEEIEALSDSSKCSVSEKSSPDSERRYELEGFHVHGQEDIDDPKFFVDLNAGDLEDSEVFDPVLTFLNKAGYDTQFQPLYDLSMSFLNSTFYGFSEEEDLVMYLETSRNWAKRNNMSWAHIRCCFLLGRICAKRMKLSQARVYFEEALSAINHGFLDLQLLAALYGNLSAIYLKQNLKTKQELLLEKAASLLTCISQHNFSSENELEVLKYIFRKAVIVNNASLESRTCFLIYRLLYQLGRHEESLPFLERLQFLLITSCSQTLDSNTSVMPFLSYLYDKKYLPHVALASARLYKSVGMKRMPSPLWRVGVVMQNISKIMGCPLKGNHIPAQAAPYLKHALSSSYESGDVKAQRTLCILLAKLYLQRSLLSGAIGYTKRAVELGRWSSEEEAFESALFLGWLYILNGHFEKACHMLMPLLDSMQETDSTTQCGVVHNLLANAQKRNKMVAESSRGYSYALKMATETGNRRNQAIALANFGTLSVSCQAFIMAERYFIKSIQLFIDVQDSGDAERELAQVLYWLGKLLIEQQKLEDGRVCFELALLFAMKSNNLKSE
;
A
#
# COMPACT_ATOMS: atom_id res chain seq x y z
N MET A 1 -13.62 16.86 -10.72
CA MET A 1 -14.19 17.58 -9.56
C MET A 1 -15.36 16.84 -8.91
N LEU A 2 -16.46 16.52 -9.60
CA LEU A 2 -17.55 15.72 -8.99
C LEU A 2 -17.09 14.33 -8.51
N LEU A 3 -16.20 13.66 -9.27
CA LEU A 3 -15.59 12.40 -8.83
C LEU A 3 -14.73 12.55 -7.56
N LEU A 4 -14.00 13.67 -7.41
CA LEU A 4 -13.17 13.95 -6.24
C LEU A 4 -14.01 13.94 -4.95
N PHE A 5 -15.07 14.74 -4.91
CA PHE A 5 -15.93 14.82 -3.72
C PHE A 5 -16.66 13.49 -3.47
N LYS A 6 -17.03 12.76 -4.52
CA LYS A 6 -17.58 11.41 -4.39
C LYS A 6 -16.60 10.44 -3.72
N GLU A 7 -15.32 10.47 -4.08
CA GLU A 7 -14.28 9.66 -3.42
C GLU A 7 -14.08 10.08 -1.96
N LEU A 8 -14.16 11.38 -1.67
CA LEU A 8 -14.15 11.92 -0.30
C LEU A 8 -15.43 11.60 0.50
N SER A 9 -16.37 10.87 -0.09
CA SER A 9 -17.67 10.55 0.51
C SER A 9 -18.51 11.79 0.88
N ALA A 10 -18.39 12.85 0.09
CA ALA A 10 -19.16 14.08 0.23
C ALA A 10 -19.88 14.46 -1.07
N ARG A 11 -20.99 15.19 -0.96
CA ARG A 11 -21.76 15.66 -2.11
C ARG A 11 -21.56 17.14 -2.28
N LEU A 12 -20.89 17.53 -3.36
CA LEU A 12 -20.67 18.93 -3.69
C LEU A 12 -22.00 19.60 -4.10
N VAL A 13 -22.42 20.62 -3.36
CA VAL A 13 -23.62 21.41 -3.63
C VAL A 13 -23.26 22.62 -4.49
N SER A 14 -22.26 23.39 -4.07
CA SER A 14 -21.81 24.58 -4.81
C SER A 14 -20.38 24.97 -4.44
N ILE A 15 -19.73 25.71 -5.33
CA ILE A 15 -18.39 26.27 -5.12
C ILE A 15 -18.52 27.78 -5.11
N GLN A 16 -18.09 28.40 -4.02
CA GLN A 16 -18.03 29.85 -3.87
C GLN A 16 -16.58 30.30 -3.94
N ALA A 17 -16.02 30.33 -5.14
CA ALA A 17 -14.60 30.65 -5.37
C ALA A 17 -14.20 32.05 -4.88
N GLN A 18 -15.13 33.00 -4.76
CA GLN A 18 -14.86 34.33 -4.21
C GLN A 18 -14.60 34.32 -2.69
N ASN A 19 -15.10 33.29 -2.00
CA ASN A 19 -15.01 33.14 -0.56
C ASN A 19 -14.10 31.97 -0.17
N ASP A 20 -13.49 31.28 -1.13
CA ASP A 20 -12.72 30.04 -0.93
C ASP A 20 -13.52 28.92 -0.20
N VAL A 21 -14.85 28.86 -0.44
CA VAL A 21 -15.75 27.91 0.23
C VAL A 21 -16.28 26.84 -0.73
N PHE A 22 -16.19 25.57 -0.31
CA PHE A 22 -16.94 24.46 -0.87
C PHE A 22 -18.14 24.15 0.02
N ILE A 23 -19.35 24.21 -0.53
CA ILE A 23 -20.56 23.79 0.18
C ILE A 23 -20.80 22.32 -0.14
N VAL A 24 -20.75 21.47 0.88
CA VAL A 24 -20.97 20.03 0.77
C VAL A 24 -22.14 19.58 1.63
N THR A 25 -22.73 18.44 1.29
CA THR A 25 -23.79 17.80 2.08
C THR A 25 -23.59 16.28 2.10
N PHE A 26 -24.35 15.61 2.95
CA PHE A 26 -24.27 14.17 3.19
C PHE A 26 -25.67 13.59 3.27
N LYS A 27 -25.82 12.35 2.81
CA LYS A 27 -27.09 11.59 2.84
C LYS A 27 -27.08 10.47 3.88
N THR A 28 -25.92 9.95 4.25
CA THR A 28 -25.79 8.82 5.17
C THR A 28 -24.75 9.08 6.24
N ILE A 29 -24.87 8.38 7.38
CA ILE A 29 -23.86 8.43 8.44
C ILE A 29 -22.50 7.95 7.92
N GLU A 30 -22.49 6.97 7.02
CA GLU A 30 -21.28 6.47 6.38
C GLU A 30 -20.56 7.54 5.55
N GLU A 31 -21.30 8.39 4.84
CA GLU A 31 -20.75 9.53 4.10
C GLU A 31 -20.05 10.52 5.06
N ILE A 32 -20.73 10.91 6.15
CA ILE A 32 -20.14 11.79 7.18
C ILE A 32 -18.91 11.13 7.83
N TRP A 33 -19.00 9.85 8.17
CA TRP A 33 -17.90 9.11 8.79
C TRP A 33 -16.64 9.13 7.93
N LYS A 34 -16.76 8.73 6.66
CA LYS A 34 -15.59 8.69 5.76
C LYS A 34 -15.02 10.09 5.54
N PHE A 35 -15.88 11.08 5.29
CA PHE A 35 -15.43 12.45 5.09
C PHE A 35 -14.72 13.03 6.33
N THR A 36 -15.30 12.86 7.53
CA THR A 36 -14.69 13.32 8.79
C THR A 36 -13.36 12.63 9.07
N THR A 37 -13.26 11.34 8.74
CA THR A 37 -12.01 10.58 8.81
C THR A 37 -10.99 11.17 7.85
N TYR A 38 -11.32 11.36 6.56
CA TYR A 38 -10.41 11.94 5.57
C TYR A 38 -9.98 13.37 5.90
N LEU A 39 -10.88 14.18 6.48
CA LEU A 39 -10.56 15.52 6.96
C LEU A 39 -9.53 15.47 8.09
N SER A 40 -9.77 14.62 9.09
CA SER A 40 -8.90 14.46 10.26
C SER A 40 -7.53 13.89 9.91
N LEU A 41 -7.45 13.07 8.85
CA LEU A 41 -6.22 12.51 8.32
C LEU A 41 -5.44 13.49 7.42
N GLY A 42 -5.96 14.69 7.13
CA GLY A 42 -5.35 15.66 6.21
C GLY A 42 -5.52 15.30 4.72
N ILE A 43 -6.23 14.22 4.41
CA ILE A 43 -6.43 13.71 3.04
C ILE A 43 -7.20 14.74 2.21
N VAL A 44 -8.24 15.37 2.77
CA VAL A 44 -9.05 16.36 2.04
C VAL A 44 -8.18 17.49 1.48
N ALA A 45 -7.29 18.05 2.31
CA ALA A 45 -6.33 19.08 1.88
C ALA A 45 -5.46 18.61 0.71
N CYS A 46 -4.80 17.46 0.85
CA CYS A 46 -3.92 16.94 -0.21
C CYS A 46 -4.68 16.53 -1.48
N THR A 47 -5.95 16.12 -1.38
CA THR A 47 -6.77 15.89 -2.59
C THR A 47 -7.07 17.18 -3.35
N LEU A 48 -7.20 18.32 -2.65
CA LEU A 48 -7.39 19.63 -3.26
C LEU A 48 -6.13 20.14 -3.94
N GLU A 49 -4.92 19.74 -3.50
CA GLU A 49 -3.67 20.05 -4.23
C GLU A 49 -3.78 19.59 -5.70
N HIS A 50 -4.26 18.36 -5.95
CA HIS A 50 -4.44 17.84 -7.30
C HIS A 50 -5.49 18.58 -8.13
N LEU A 51 -6.40 19.31 -7.48
CA LEU A 51 -7.42 20.12 -8.14
C LEU A 51 -6.94 21.55 -8.42
N LEU A 52 -6.18 22.14 -7.49
CA LEU A 52 -5.82 23.55 -7.48
C LEU A 52 -4.45 23.84 -8.10
N PHE A 53 -3.51 22.91 -8.02
CA PHE A 53 -2.18 23.09 -8.59
C PHE A 53 -2.18 22.76 -10.09
N ASP A 54 -1.67 23.70 -10.89
CA ASP A 54 -1.48 23.51 -12.32
C ASP A 54 -0.21 22.67 -12.63
N GLU A 55 -0.05 22.27 -13.89
CA GLU A 55 1.09 21.44 -14.30
C GLU A 55 2.46 22.11 -14.05
N ARG A 56 2.57 23.45 -14.15
CA ARG A 56 3.82 24.17 -13.93
C ARG A 56 4.18 24.21 -12.46
N TYR A 57 3.16 24.37 -11.61
CA TYR A 57 3.27 24.32 -10.18
C TYR A 57 3.85 22.99 -9.72
N TRP A 58 3.30 21.87 -10.21
CA TRP A 58 3.78 20.53 -9.89
C TRP A 58 5.25 20.28 -10.27
N LEU A 59 5.77 20.91 -11.33
CA LEU A 59 7.17 20.78 -11.72
C LEU A 59 8.15 21.44 -10.73
N ASN A 60 7.67 22.46 -10.01
CA ASN A 60 8.43 23.15 -8.98
C ASN A 60 8.28 22.45 -7.63
N ALA A 61 9.00 21.33 -7.46
CA ALA A 61 8.91 20.48 -6.28
C ALA A 61 9.16 21.22 -4.95
N THR A 62 10.07 22.20 -4.91
CA THR A 62 10.32 22.99 -3.69
C THR A 62 9.10 23.83 -3.34
N LEU A 63 8.51 24.52 -4.32
CA LEU A 63 7.28 25.29 -4.11
C LEU A 63 6.11 24.40 -3.68
N VAL A 64 5.99 23.21 -4.25
CA VAL A 64 4.96 22.22 -3.85
C VAL A 64 5.17 21.74 -2.42
N GLU A 65 6.43 21.53 -2.00
CA GLU A 65 6.77 21.14 -0.63
C GLU A 65 6.55 22.26 0.40
N ASP A 66 6.78 23.51 0.00
CA ASP A 66 6.60 24.71 0.83
C ASP A 66 5.14 25.18 0.94
N THR A 67 4.23 24.60 0.16
CA THR A 67 2.84 25.03 0.11
C THR A 67 1.93 24.06 0.86
N GLU A 68 1.12 24.62 1.76
CA GLU A 68 0.13 23.89 2.55
C GLU A 68 -1.28 24.41 2.25
N ILE A 69 -2.22 23.50 1.97
CA ILE A 69 -3.64 23.81 1.90
C ILE A 69 -4.26 23.47 3.24
N GLN A 70 -4.81 24.47 3.93
CA GLN A 70 -5.54 24.25 5.18
C GLN A 70 -7.04 24.20 4.92
N VAL A 71 -7.68 23.10 5.33
CA VAL A 71 -9.12 22.90 5.20
C VAL A 71 -9.72 22.83 6.59
N SER A 72 -10.70 23.70 6.86
CA SER A 72 -11.49 23.67 8.08
C SER A 72 -12.98 23.48 7.74
N VAL A 73 -13.72 22.92 8.69
CA VAL A 73 -15.18 22.72 8.58
C VAL A 73 -15.82 23.30 9.82
N ASN A 74 -16.99 23.92 9.66
CA ASN A 74 -17.81 24.36 10.78
C ASN A 74 -18.28 23.12 11.58
N GLN A 75 -17.66 22.92 12.75
CA GLN A 75 -17.89 21.73 13.58
C GLN A 75 -19.32 21.65 14.11
N ASP A 76 -19.95 22.80 14.40
CA ASP A 76 -21.31 22.85 14.93
C ASP A 76 -22.33 22.44 13.85
N GLU A 77 -22.15 22.91 12.61
CA GLU A 77 -22.97 22.50 11.47
C GLU A 77 -22.78 21.02 11.13
N LEU A 78 -21.54 20.52 11.18
CA LEU A 78 -21.23 19.11 10.93
C LEU A 78 -21.83 18.19 11.99
N ALA A 79 -21.73 18.57 13.27
CA ALA A 79 -22.36 17.86 14.38
C ALA A 79 -23.90 17.87 14.26
N THR A 80 -24.49 19.00 13.84
CA THR A 80 -25.92 19.14 13.60
C THR A 80 -26.39 18.23 12.46
N LEU A 81 -25.64 18.17 11.35
CA LEU A 81 -25.94 17.26 10.24
C LEU A 81 -25.82 15.79 10.67
N TYR A 82 -24.78 15.44 11.42
CA TYR A 82 -24.59 14.09 11.95
C TYR A 82 -25.73 13.67 12.87
N LEU A 83 -26.10 14.51 13.84
CA LEU A 83 -27.24 14.26 14.72
C LEU A 83 -28.55 14.15 13.91
N GLY A 84 -28.78 15.04 12.94
CA GLY A 84 -29.95 14.98 12.07
C GLY A 84 -30.07 13.65 11.32
N LEU A 85 -28.96 13.10 10.80
CA LEU A 85 -28.96 11.79 10.14
C LEU A 85 -29.21 10.63 11.13
N LEU A 86 -28.65 10.69 12.35
CA LEU A 86 -28.92 9.69 13.39
C LEU A 86 -30.40 9.65 13.77
N LEU A 87 -31.01 10.81 13.95
CA LEU A 87 -32.43 10.95 14.26
C LEU A 87 -33.31 10.45 13.10
N GLN A 88 -32.91 10.70 11.84
CA GLN A 88 -33.61 10.17 10.67
C GLN A 88 -33.57 8.64 10.59
N GLU A 89 -32.48 8.00 11.01
CA GLU A 89 -32.40 6.53 11.09
C GLU A 89 -33.26 5.96 12.22
N GLY A 90 -33.57 6.76 13.25
CA GLY A 90 -34.42 6.37 14.39
C GLY A 90 -33.77 5.38 15.36
N CYS A 91 -32.59 4.85 15.06
CA CYS A 91 -31.81 4.02 15.97
C CYS A 91 -30.29 4.22 15.84
N PHE A 92 -29.62 4.40 16.98
CA PHE A 92 -28.18 4.67 17.01
C PHE A 92 -27.58 4.39 18.39
N TYR A 93 -26.26 4.37 18.45
CA TYR A 93 -25.54 4.25 19.72
C TYR A 93 -25.21 5.63 20.29
N ALA A 94 -25.34 5.79 21.60
CA ALA A 94 -25.07 7.04 22.28
C ALA A 94 -24.23 6.77 23.54
N ARG A 95 -23.62 7.82 24.07
CA ARG A 95 -22.92 7.82 25.34
C ARG A 95 -23.79 8.50 26.39
N ALA A 96 -23.90 7.91 27.56
CA ALA A 96 -24.65 8.49 28.67
C ALA A 96 -23.89 9.64 29.33
N VAL A 97 -24.53 10.79 29.42
CA VAL A 97 -24.02 12.04 29.98
C VAL A 97 -24.95 12.40 31.13
N VAL A 98 -24.71 11.87 32.33
CA VAL A 98 -25.61 12.11 33.47
C VAL A 98 -25.39 13.54 33.97
N HIS A 99 -26.30 14.44 33.64
CA HIS A 99 -26.56 15.66 34.41
C HIS A 99 -27.77 15.38 35.30
N ASP A 100 -27.60 15.45 36.62
CA ASP A 100 -28.61 15.15 37.66
C ASP A 100 -30.07 15.27 37.19
N ALA A 101 -30.71 14.15 36.82
CA ALA A 101 -32.16 14.03 36.83
C ALA A 101 -32.62 13.69 38.26
N GLY A 102 -32.11 14.46 39.22
CA GLY A 102 -32.60 14.46 40.58
C GLY A 102 -33.86 15.31 40.66
N ALA A 103 -34.99 14.64 40.85
CA ALA A 103 -36.23 15.19 41.38
C ALA A 103 -37.04 16.11 40.46
N GLN A 104 -37.75 15.52 39.49
CA GLN A 104 -39.20 15.72 39.30
C GLN A 104 -39.67 14.95 38.06
N ALA A 105 -40.29 13.78 38.24
CA ALA A 105 -41.54 13.38 37.58
C ALA A 105 -41.84 11.87 37.74
N GLU A 106 -43.03 11.63 38.31
CA GLU A 106 -43.99 10.54 38.03
C GLU A 106 -43.53 9.08 38.24
N GLU A 107 -44.10 8.47 39.29
CA GLU A 107 -43.84 7.13 39.85
C GLU A 107 -44.18 5.92 38.94
N GLU A 108 -44.28 6.08 37.61
CA GLU A 108 -44.76 5.00 36.71
C GLU A 108 -43.85 4.63 35.53
N LYS A 109 -42.69 5.28 35.30
CA LYS A 109 -41.77 4.93 34.21
C LYS A 109 -40.49 4.22 34.72
N GLU A 110 -40.27 2.97 34.30
CA GLU A 110 -39.01 2.24 34.54
C GLU A 110 -37.86 2.82 33.68
N PHE A 111 -37.07 3.70 34.28
CA PHE A 111 -35.87 4.25 33.65
C PHE A 111 -34.68 3.27 33.73
N LEU A 112 -33.89 3.21 32.66
CA LEU A 112 -32.69 2.39 32.60
C LEU A 112 -31.60 2.98 33.51
N ALA A 113 -31.06 2.16 34.41
CA ALA A 113 -29.94 2.56 35.26
C ALA A 113 -28.64 2.55 34.44
N VAL A 114 -28.12 3.73 34.10
CA VAL A 114 -26.92 3.89 33.28
C VAL A 114 -25.90 4.77 34.01
N SER A 115 -24.63 4.37 33.98
CA SER A 115 -23.54 5.14 34.57
C SER A 115 -22.94 6.11 33.55
N VAL A 116 -22.32 7.20 34.02
CA VAL A 116 -21.63 8.17 33.14
C VAL A 116 -20.63 7.45 32.24
N ASN A 117 -20.61 7.83 30.95
CA ASN A 117 -19.81 7.25 29.88
C ASN A 117 -20.21 5.83 29.42
N ASP A 118 -21.28 5.24 29.94
CA ASP A 118 -21.80 4.01 29.36
C ASP A 118 -22.23 4.24 27.90
N VAL A 119 -22.00 3.22 27.09
CA VAL A 119 -22.50 3.18 25.71
C VAL A 119 -23.85 2.49 25.73
N VAL A 120 -24.86 3.14 25.17
CA VAL A 120 -26.24 2.67 25.09
C VAL A 120 -26.68 2.62 23.63
N TYR A 121 -27.42 1.59 23.26
CA TYR A 121 -28.20 1.57 22.03
C TYR A 121 -29.52 2.25 22.29
N VAL A 122 -29.87 3.22 21.45
CA VAL A 122 -31.04 4.07 21.61
C VAL A 122 -31.93 3.90 20.40
N LYS A 123 -33.23 3.83 20.64
CA LYS A 123 -34.27 3.76 19.63
C LYS A 123 -35.35 4.79 19.91
N ASP A 124 -35.60 5.62 18.92
CA ASP A 124 -36.68 6.60 18.94
C ASP A 124 -38.03 5.87 18.86
N VAL A 125 -38.89 6.16 19.82
CA VAL A 125 -40.25 5.61 19.96
C VAL A 125 -41.32 6.66 19.67
N GLY A 126 -40.94 7.87 19.27
CA GLY A 126 -41.84 8.98 18.95
C GLY A 126 -42.36 9.73 20.18
N ASP A 127 -41.82 9.46 21.38
CA ASP A 127 -42.05 10.24 22.60
C ASP A 127 -41.05 11.42 22.64
N GLU A 128 -41.54 12.64 22.85
CA GLU A 128 -40.73 13.87 22.89
C GLU A 128 -39.80 13.92 24.12
N SER A 129 -40.02 13.07 25.13
CA SER A 129 -39.31 13.12 26.41
C SER A 129 -38.32 11.97 26.63
N SER A 130 -38.55 10.81 26.04
CA SER A 130 -37.79 9.59 26.34
C SER A 130 -37.63 8.65 25.15
N TRP A 131 -36.52 7.92 25.13
CA TRP A 131 -36.21 6.91 24.13
C TRP A 131 -36.07 5.52 24.77
N GLU A 132 -36.26 4.47 23.97
CA GLU A 132 -35.96 3.10 24.41
C GLU A 132 -34.43 2.90 24.37
N GLY A 133 -33.85 2.56 25.52
CA GLY A 133 -32.42 2.35 25.69
C GLY A 133 -32.07 0.89 25.99
N GLN A 134 -30.94 0.42 25.47
CA GLN A 134 -30.29 -0.82 25.87
C GLN A 134 -28.83 -0.55 26.24
N SER A 135 -28.43 -0.87 27.47
CA SER A 135 -27.04 -0.76 27.89
C SER A 135 -26.17 -1.82 27.22
N LEU A 136 -25.03 -1.43 26.65
CA LEU A 136 -24.10 -2.39 26.06
C LEU A 136 -23.25 -3.10 27.12
N SER A 137 -23.09 -2.52 28.31
CA SER A 137 -22.28 -3.05 29.41
C SER A 137 -23.04 -4.08 30.25
N THR A 138 -24.34 -3.85 30.50
CA THR A 138 -25.20 -4.76 31.30
C THR A 138 -26.18 -5.57 30.45
N GLY A 139 -26.48 -5.13 29.22
CA GLY A 139 -27.49 -5.73 28.36
C GLY A 139 -28.94 -5.38 28.72
N GLU A 140 -29.15 -4.66 29.82
CA GLU A 140 -30.46 -4.25 30.32
C GLU A 140 -31.15 -3.25 29.40
N ARG A 141 -32.49 -3.27 29.40
CA ARG A 141 -33.34 -2.40 28.58
C ARG A 141 -34.26 -1.58 29.48
N GLY A 142 -34.56 -0.35 29.07
CA GLY A 142 -35.46 0.56 29.80
C GLY A 142 -35.58 1.90 29.09
N LEU A 143 -36.32 2.84 29.69
CA LEU A 143 -36.46 4.19 29.12
C LEU A 143 -35.26 5.07 29.50
N LEU A 144 -34.85 5.95 28.59
CA LEU A 144 -33.79 6.95 28.79
C LEU A 144 -34.31 8.34 28.44
N PRO A 145 -34.16 9.35 29.32
CA PRO A 145 -34.44 10.74 28.96
C PRO A 145 -33.53 11.18 27.82
N ILE A 146 -34.05 11.89 26.82
CA ILE A 146 -33.28 12.34 25.64
C ILE A 146 -32.05 13.18 26.05
N ILE A 147 -32.21 14.01 27.09
CA ILE A 147 -31.15 14.90 27.62
C ILE A 147 -30.00 14.11 28.28
N SER A 148 -30.19 12.83 28.59
CA SER A 148 -29.19 12.01 29.29
C SER A 148 -28.19 11.32 28.37
N VAL A 149 -28.31 11.52 27.05
CA VAL A 149 -27.50 10.83 26.05
C VAL A 149 -26.98 11.78 24.98
N GLU A 150 -25.73 11.57 24.58
CA GLU A 150 -25.11 12.26 23.45
C GLU A 150 -24.66 11.25 22.39
N PRO A 151 -24.78 11.56 21.09
CA PRO A 151 -24.23 10.70 20.04
C PRO A 151 -22.76 10.37 20.26
N LEU A 152 -22.35 9.16 19.88
CA LEU A 152 -20.92 8.82 19.87
C LEU A 152 -20.14 9.81 19.00
N SER A 153 -19.09 10.39 19.58
CA SER A 153 -18.33 11.51 19.02
C SER A 153 -17.70 11.22 17.66
N HIS A 154 -17.29 9.97 17.41
CA HIS A 154 -16.74 9.55 16.13
C HIS A 154 -17.73 8.63 15.39
N PRO A 155 -18.23 9.01 14.19
CA PRO A 155 -19.19 8.22 13.43
C PRO A 155 -18.76 6.78 13.10
N PHE A 156 -17.45 6.51 13.01
CA PHE A 156 -16.87 5.15 12.92
C PHE A 156 -17.49 4.17 13.93
N TYR A 157 -17.73 4.61 15.17
CA TYR A 157 -18.27 3.73 16.19
C TYR A 157 -19.71 3.32 15.89
N GLN A 158 -20.50 4.17 15.25
CA GLN A 158 -21.85 3.80 14.78
C GLN A 158 -21.76 2.67 13.78
N TRP A 159 -20.89 2.80 12.77
CA TRP A 159 -20.69 1.76 11.78
C TRP A 159 -20.26 0.44 12.45
N PHE A 160 -19.20 0.46 13.26
CA PHE A 160 -18.68 -0.76 13.88
C PHE A 160 -19.73 -1.47 14.74
N LEU A 161 -20.43 -0.74 15.61
CA LEU A 161 -21.42 -1.32 16.52
C LEU A 161 -22.68 -1.82 15.77
N LYS A 162 -23.09 -1.14 14.68
CA LYS A 162 -24.20 -1.58 13.82
C LYS A 162 -23.83 -2.79 12.98
N THR A 163 -22.60 -2.85 12.43
CA THR A 163 -22.13 -3.97 11.61
C THR A 163 -21.88 -5.23 12.45
N TYR A 164 -21.48 -5.07 13.70
CA TYR A 164 -21.24 -6.19 14.62
C TYR A 164 -22.07 -6.01 15.90
N PRO A 165 -23.38 -6.35 15.88
CA PRO A 165 -24.24 -6.19 17.05
C PRO A 165 -24.06 -7.39 18.00
N THR A 166 -23.26 -7.23 19.05
CA THR A 166 -23.19 -8.20 20.17
C THR A 166 -23.02 -7.45 21.50
N SER A 167 -23.73 -7.91 22.54
CA SER A 167 -23.61 -7.35 23.90
C SER A 167 -22.28 -7.74 24.54
N CYS A 168 -21.63 -6.83 25.25
CA CYS A 168 -20.45 -7.13 26.05
C CYS A 168 -20.79 -6.96 27.53
N ASN A 169 -20.82 -8.05 28.30
CA ASN A 169 -21.05 -7.98 29.74
C ASN A 169 -19.82 -7.42 30.47
N VAL A 170 -19.60 -6.11 30.39
CA VAL A 170 -18.52 -5.40 31.10
C VAL A 170 -19.07 -4.94 32.44
N THR A 171 -19.17 -5.86 33.39
CA THR A 171 -19.79 -5.61 34.71
C THR A 171 -18.85 -4.97 35.74
N GLU A 172 -17.53 -4.96 35.50
CA GLU A 172 -16.56 -4.48 36.49
C GLU A 172 -16.22 -2.98 36.32
N GLN A 173 -16.83 -2.14 37.18
CA GLN A 173 -16.60 -0.69 37.29
C GLN A 173 -15.11 -0.30 37.46
N ASN A 174 -14.28 -1.16 38.06
CA ASN A 174 -12.87 -0.89 38.32
C ASN A 174 -11.99 -0.86 37.06
N CYS A 175 -12.40 -1.51 35.96
CA CYS A 175 -11.68 -1.43 34.69
C CYS A 175 -11.70 -0.02 34.10
N ARG A 176 -12.66 0.84 34.50
CA ARG A 176 -12.76 2.23 34.04
C ARG A 176 -11.76 3.18 34.69
N ASN A 177 -11.21 2.83 35.86
CA ASN A 177 -10.31 3.71 36.62
C ASN A 177 -8.83 3.63 36.17
N ILE A 178 -8.45 2.62 35.36
CA ILE A 178 -7.06 2.37 34.91
C ILE A 178 -6.88 2.75 33.42
N THR A 179 -7.91 3.33 32.79
CA THR A 179 -8.02 3.50 31.32
C THR A 179 -7.09 4.55 30.73
N SER A 180 -6.52 5.42 31.57
CA SER A 180 -5.61 6.49 31.15
C SER A 180 -4.12 6.08 31.16
N GLN A 181 -3.79 4.86 31.59
CA GLN A 181 -2.40 4.39 31.60
C GLN A 181 -1.98 3.84 30.23
N PRO A 182 -0.72 4.06 29.80
CA PRO A 182 -0.19 3.44 28.58
C PRO A 182 0.04 1.93 28.77
N ILE A 183 0.24 1.21 27.65
CA ILE A 183 0.64 -0.20 27.69
C ILE A 183 2.02 -0.31 28.37
N GLY A 184 2.12 -1.23 29.33
CA GLY A 184 3.27 -1.38 30.21
C GLY A 184 4.11 -2.63 29.93
N LEU A 185 5.42 -2.52 30.21
CA LEU A 185 6.41 -3.60 30.21
C LEU A 185 7.13 -3.67 31.56
N GLY A 186 7.74 -4.84 31.82
CA GLY A 186 8.63 -5.04 32.95
C GLY A 186 7.96 -5.78 34.10
N GLN A 187 8.15 -5.28 35.32
CA GLN A 187 7.72 -5.97 36.54
C GLN A 187 6.71 -5.12 37.32
N CYS A 188 5.72 -5.78 37.88
CA CYS A 188 4.74 -5.20 38.79
C CYS A 188 4.75 -5.95 40.12
N THR A 189 4.23 -5.33 41.18
CA THR A 189 4.16 -5.94 42.51
C THR A 189 2.74 -6.33 42.87
N ALA A 190 2.56 -7.54 43.40
CA ALA A 190 1.26 -7.99 43.90
C ALA A 190 0.83 -7.16 45.14
N ARG A 191 -0.38 -6.62 45.11
CA ARG A 191 -0.98 -5.84 46.21
C ARG A 191 -1.69 -6.71 47.24
N GLU A 192 -2.13 -7.90 46.83
CA GLU A 192 -2.91 -8.83 47.62
C GLU A 192 -2.37 -10.26 47.45
N ASN A 193 -2.72 -11.17 48.37
CA ASN A 193 -2.43 -12.60 48.23
C ASN A 193 -3.50 -13.22 47.32
N HIS A 194 -3.09 -14.04 46.35
CA HIS A 194 -4.00 -14.78 45.48
C HIS A 194 -3.62 -16.25 45.39
N SER A 195 -4.62 -17.13 45.57
CA SER A 195 -4.51 -18.56 45.31
C SER A 195 -5.23 -18.90 44.01
N ALA A 196 -4.53 -19.54 43.08
CA ALA A 196 -5.06 -19.92 41.78
C ALA A 196 -6.34 -20.77 41.91
N THR A 197 -7.41 -20.39 41.20
CA THR A 197 -8.65 -21.17 41.16
C THR A 197 -8.68 -22.23 40.06
N GLU A 198 -7.96 -21.99 38.96
CA GLU A 198 -7.80 -22.91 37.83
C GLU A 198 -6.30 -23.18 37.59
N TRP A 199 -5.96 -24.22 36.81
CA TRP A 199 -4.57 -24.61 36.54
C TRP A 199 -3.77 -23.51 35.82
N ASP A 200 -4.47 -22.63 35.10
CA ASP A 200 -3.91 -21.58 34.28
C ASP A 200 -3.73 -20.24 35.03
N GLU A 201 -4.19 -20.14 36.28
CA GLU A 201 -4.00 -18.96 37.12
C GLU A 201 -2.70 -19.03 37.93
N LEU A 202 -2.07 -17.87 38.12
CA LEU A 202 -0.84 -17.77 38.90
C LEU A 202 -1.16 -17.54 40.38
N SER A 203 -0.55 -18.33 41.27
CA SER A 203 -0.58 -18.06 42.72
C SER A 203 0.58 -17.16 43.14
N TYR A 204 0.31 -16.16 43.98
CA TYR A 204 1.31 -15.18 44.44
C TYR A 204 0.94 -14.58 45.80
N CYS A 205 1.96 -14.14 46.53
CA CYS A 205 1.83 -13.43 47.79
C CYS A 205 1.95 -11.92 47.58
N ARG A 206 1.34 -11.14 48.48
CA ARG A 206 1.49 -9.69 48.54
C ARG A 206 2.97 -9.32 48.65
N GLY A 207 3.41 -8.43 47.76
CA GLY A 207 4.81 -8.01 47.64
C GLY A 207 5.63 -8.83 46.65
N ASP A 208 5.12 -9.94 46.12
CA ASP A 208 5.82 -10.69 45.07
C ASP A 208 5.99 -9.83 43.81
N ALA A 209 7.18 -9.94 43.22
CA ALA A 209 7.48 -9.35 41.92
C ALA A 209 6.99 -10.28 40.80
N ILE A 210 6.09 -9.75 39.97
CA ILE A 210 5.50 -10.44 38.83
C ILE A 210 6.03 -9.79 37.56
N GLU A 211 6.80 -10.54 36.78
CA GLU A 211 7.24 -10.16 35.45
C GLU A 211 6.10 -10.31 34.44
N VAL A 212 5.85 -9.25 33.65
CA VAL A 212 4.86 -9.27 32.57
C VAL A 212 5.42 -10.05 31.38
N VAL A 213 4.71 -11.08 30.94
CA VAL A 213 5.03 -11.83 29.73
C VAL A 213 4.27 -11.20 28.56
N GLY A 214 4.99 -10.56 27.64
CA GLY A 214 4.40 -9.72 26.60
C GLY A 214 4.06 -8.34 27.14
N PHE A 215 2.79 -7.93 27.11
CA PHE A 215 2.32 -6.59 27.49
C PHE A 215 1.34 -6.61 28.67
N PHE A 216 1.38 -5.54 29.46
CA PHE A 216 0.29 -5.17 30.36
C PHE A 216 -0.59 -4.17 29.64
N VAL A 217 -1.80 -4.57 29.25
CA VAL A 217 -2.75 -3.71 28.53
C VAL A 217 -3.87 -3.27 29.48
N PRO A 218 -3.94 -1.97 29.85
CA PRO A 218 -5.00 -1.47 30.71
C PRO A 218 -6.40 -1.71 30.13
N GLY A 219 -7.38 -1.97 30.98
CA GLY A 219 -8.77 -2.28 30.57
C GLY A 219 -9.07 -3.75 30.34
N LEU A 220 -8.06 -4.63 30.34
CA LEU A 220 -8.25 -6.08 30.38
C LEU A 220 -8.32 -6.59 31.82
N LYS A 221 -9.03 -7.71 32.03
CA LYS A 221 -9.16 -8.33 33.36
C LYS A 221 -7.91 -9.12 33.74
N TRP A 222 -7.24 -9.71 32.75
CA TRP A 222 -6.08 -10.57 32.94
C TRP A 222 -4.88 -10.09 32.12
N PHE A 223 -3.70 -10.51 32.54
CA PHE A 223 -2.49 -10.52 31.74
C PHE A 223 -1.68 -11.79 32.06
N VAL A 224 -0.69 -12.12 31.24
CA VAL A 224 0.20 -13.26 31.53
C VAL A 224 1.38 -12.76 32.34
N GLY A 225 1.59 -13.35 33.51
CA GLY A 225 2.66 -12.99 34.42
C GLY A 225 3.51 -14.19 34.80
N LYS A 226 4.79 -13.95 35.09
CA LYS A 226 5.72 -14.90 35.67
C LYS A 226 6.10 -14.43 37.07
N CYS A 227 5.86 -15.27 38.07
CA CYS A 227 6.22 -14.94 39.45
C CYS A 227 7.71 -15.23 39.67
N ASN A 228 8.46 -14.23 40.11
CA ASN A 228 9.91 -14.37 40.28
C ASN A 228 10.29 -15.32 41.44
N SER A 229 9.43 -15.42 42.47
CA SER A 229 9.70 -16.25 43.65
C SER A 229 9.49 -17.75 43.37
N THR A 230 8.50 -18.11 42.54
CA THR A 230 8.15 -19.50 42.21
C THR A 230 8.65 -19.95 40.85
N GLY A 231 8.98 -19.01 39.96
CA GLY A 231 9.32 -19.27 38.55
C GLY A 231 8.12 -19.68 37.68
N ALA A 232 6.92 -19.77 38.26
CA ALA A 232 5.70 -20.19 37.55
C ALA A 232 5.14 -19.06 36.69
N THR A 233 4.54 -19.43 35.55
CA THR A 233 3.86 -18.51 34.64
C THR A 233 2.37 -18.84 34.61
N GLY A 234 1.53 -17.81 34.65
CA GLY A 234 0.07 -17.97 34.64
C GLY A 234 -0.68 -16.67 34.40
N PHE A 235 -2.01 -16.74 34.35
CA PHE A 235 -2.86 -15.56 34.32
C PHE A 235 -2.87 -14.83 35.66
N VAL A 236 -2.74 -13.51 35.60
CA VAL A 236 -2.75 -12.61 36.75
C VAL A 236 -3.85 -11.57 36.57
N GLN A 237 -4.63 -11.31 37.62
CA GLN A 237 -5.69 -10.29 37.58
C GLN A 237 -5.07 -8.90 37.62
N THR A 238 -5.44 -8.04 36.67
CA THR A 238 -4.89 -6.67 36.55
C THR A 238 -5.17 -5.81 37.79
N LYS A 239 -6.29 -6.05 38.48
CA LYS A 239 -6.67 -5.33 39.72
C LYS A 239 -5.84 -5.69 40.95
N HIS A 240 -5.15 -6.85 40.96
CA HIS A 240 -4.36 -7.31 42.11
C HIS A 240 -2.91 -6.82 42.11
N VAL A 241 -2.50 -6.08 41.08
CA VAL A 241 -1.11 -5.63 40.93
C VAL A 241 -1.01 -4.11 40.94
N ASP A 242 0.16 -3.59 41.28
CA ASP A 242 0.48 -2.17 41.12
C ASP A 242 1.05 -1.88 39.72
N PRO A 243 0.27 -1.25 38.83
CA PRO A 243 0.75 -0.95 37.48
C PRO A 243 1.73 0.22 37.43
N ASN A 244 1.86 1.02 38.50
CA ASN A 244 2.74 2.20 38.53
C ASN A 244 4.23 1.86 38.41
N CYS A 245 4.60 0.60 38.68
CA CYS A 245 5.98 0.11 38.52
C CYS A 245 6.34 -0.24 37.06
N LEU A 246 5.35 -0.27 36.15
CA LEU A 246 5.55 -0.67 34.76
C LEU A 246 6.14 0.47 33.93
N LYS A 247 7.02 0.11 33.00
CA LYS A 247 7.60 1.05 32.04
C LYS A 247 6.67 1.18 30.83
N PRO A 248 6.35 2.40 30.37
CA PRO A 248 5.53 2.59 29.17
C PRO A 248 6.25 2.09 27.91
N LEU A 249 5.47 1.69 26.91
CA LEU A 249 5.94 1.17 25.63
C LEU A 249 6.54 2.28 24.73
N GLY A 250 7.79 2.70 24.97
CA GLY A 250 8.51 3.65 24.09
C GLY A 250 7.87 5.06 23.98
N LYS A 251 8.32 5.88 23.01
CA LYS A 251 7.82 7.26 22.79
C LYS A 251 6.83 7.38 21.60
N ASP A 252 6.97 6.57 20.55
CA ASP A 252 6.28 6.84 19.27
C ASP A 252 5.03 5.96 19.06
N LEU A 253 5.13 4.65 19.30
CA LEU A 253 4.03 3.69 19.18
C LEU A 253 3.82 2.97 20.51
N LEU A 254 3.00 3.58 21.37
CA LEU A 254 2.68 3.10 22.73
C LEU A 254 1.94 1.75 22.79
N PHE A 255 1.78 1.06 21.66
CA PHE A 255 1.05 -0.22 21.56
C PHE A 255 1.72 -1.32 20.72
N LEU A 256 2.91 -1.09 20.14
CA LEU A 256 3.67 -2.10 19.39
C LEU A 256 5.04 -2.38 20.03
N SER A 257 5.46 -3.65 20.06
CA SER A 257 6.88 -3.97 20.33
C SER A 257 7.78 -3.48 19.19
N GLU A 258 9.08 -3.35 19.45
CA GLU A 258 10.06 -3.04 18.40
C GLU A 258 9.97 -4.01 17.22
N ASP A 259 9.76 -5.30 17.50
CA ASP A 259 9.63 -6.29 16.42
C ASP A 259 8.31 -6.17 15.64
N GLU A 260 7.21 -5.73 16.28
CA GLU A 260 5.95 -5.45 15.57
C GLU A 260 6.04 -4.16 14.76
N LYS A 261 6.89 -3.20 15.13
CA LYS A 261 7.20 -2.04 14.28
C LYS A 261 7.89 -2.50 12.99
N ILE A 262 8.71 -3.55 13.04
CA ILE A 262 9.32 -4.12 11.82
C ILE A 262 8.24 -4.61 10.84
N PHE A 263 7.10 -5.13 11.31
CA PHE A 263 6.00 -5.52 10.43
C PHE A 263 5.41 -4.34 9.65
N LEU A 264 5.22 -3.18 10.29
CA LEU A 264 4.81 -1.95 9.61
C LEU A 264 5.90 -1.42 8.65
N ASN A 265 7.14 -1.88 8.82
CA ASN A 265 8.27 -1.51 7.98
C ASN A 265 8.48 -2.50 6.81
N SER A 266 7.92 -3.71 6.92
CA SER A 266 8.05 -4.79 5.94
C SER A 266 6.82 -4.83 5.03
N PHE A 267 6.86 -4.02 3.98
CA PHE A 267 5.82 -3.98 2.95
C PHE A 267 5.98 -5.18 2.00
N ASP A 268 4.88 -5.83 1.66
CA ASP A 268 4.84 -7.03 0.80
C ASP A 268 5.66 -6.84 -0.49
N GLU A 269 6.66 -7.70 -0.71
CA GLU A 269 7.56 -7.61 -1.87
C GLU A 269 6.80 -7.81 -3.19
N ASP A 270 5.75 -8.62 -3.21
CA ASP A 270 4.93 -8.81 -4.41
C ASP A 270 4.10 -7.57 -4.74
N ALA A 271 3.62 -6.86 -3.70
CA ALA A 271 2.98 -5.56 -3.87
C ALA A 271 3.96 -4.48 -4.38
N GLN A 272 5.28 -4.69 -4.24
CA GLN A 272 6.31 -3.77 -4.71
C GLN A 272 6.75 -3.99 -6.17
N LYS A 273 6.65 -5.22 -6.70
CA LYS A 273 7.12 -5.57 -8.06
C LYS A 273 6.40 -4.79 -9.16
N GLY A 274 5.07 -4.75 -9.14
CA GLY A 274 4.27 -4.12 -10.21
C GLY A 274 4.60 -2.63 -10.43
N PRO A 275 4.65 -1.78 -9.39
CA PRO A 275 5.05 -0.38 -9.50
C PRO A 275 6.46 -0.18 -10.06
N VAL A 276 7.44 -0.99 -9.65
CA VAL A 276 8.83 -0.88 -10.13
C VAL A 276 8.95 -1.33 -11.59
N GLU A 277 8.29 -2.42 -11.97
CA GLU A 277 8.22 -2.89 -13.36
C GLU A 277 7.58 -1.83 -14.27
N LEU A 278 6.52 -1.17 -13.80
CA LEU A 278 5.90 -0.05 -14.52
C LEU A 278 6.91 1.06 -14.78
N LEU A 279 7.69 1.50 -13.78
CA LEU A 279 8.70 2.55 -13.96
C LEU A 279 9.77 2.16 -14.98
N SER A 280 10.23 0.90 -14.92
CA SER A 280 11.17 0.37 -15.90
C SER A 280 10.57 0.41 -17.31
N SER A 281 9.29 0.07 -17.46
CA SER A 281 8.58 0.11 -18.74
C SER A 281 8.44 1.54 -19.27
N LEU A 282 8.16 2.51 -18.40
CA LEU A 282 8.02 3.92 -18.75
C LEU A 282 9.37 4.57 -19.06
N ALA A 283 10.47 4.07 -18.50
CA ALA A 283 11.80 4.56 -18.79
C ALA A 283 12.28 4.12 -20.18
N LYS A 284 11.86 2.94 -20.68
CA LYS A 284 12.19 2.45 -22.02
C LYS A 284 11.86 3.49 -23.09
N THR A 285 12.79 3.71 -24.01
CA THR A 285 12.62 4.64 -25.14
C THR A 285 12.69 3.88 -26.45
N ASP A 286 11.99 4.37 -27.45
CA ASP A 286 12.13 3.90 -28.84
C ASP A 286 13.31 4.60 -29.55
N VAL A 287 14.09 5.43 -28.84
CA VAL A 287 15.16 6.25 -29.42
C VAL A 287 16.27 5.45 -30.08
N SER A 288 16.43 4.17 -29.70
CA SER A 288 17.41 3.23 -30.24
C SER A 288 16.89 2.39 -31.40
N SER A 289 15.59 2.43 -31.69
CA SER A 289 14.93 1.58 -32.70
C SER A 289 14.15 2.32 -33.77
N VAL A 290 13.69 3.55 -33.49
CA VAL A 290 12.87 4.36 -34.40
C VAL A 290 13.63 5.62 -34.83
N TYR A 291 13.65 5.89 -36.13
CA TYR A 291 14.31 7.08 -36.70
C TYR A 291 13.52 8.35 -36.31
N ARG A 292 14.16 9.52 -36.36
CA ARG A 292 13.49 10.80 -36.03
C ARG A 292 13.36 11.67 -37.28
N LEU A 293 12.14 12.16 -37.52
CA LEU A 293 11.87 13.15 -38.56
C LEU A 293 12.53 14.49 -38.20
N ASP A 294 13.25 15.09 -39.16
CA ASP A 294 13.87 16.39 -38.94
C ASP A 294 12.82 17.51 -38.86
N GLY A 295 12.71 18.16 -37.69
CA GLY A 295 11.81 19.28 -37.48
C GLY A 295 10.39 18.91 -37.02
N LEU A 296 10.14 17.66 -36.63
CA LEU A 296 8.95 17.28 -35.88
C LEU A 296 9.25 17.42 -34.37
N ASP A 297 8.60 18.36 -33.69
CA ASP A 297 8.80 18.59 -32.26
C ASP A 297 8.11 17.49 -31.42
N PRO A 298 8.78 16.91 -30.41
CA PRO A 298 8.19 15.87 -29.56
C PRO A 298 7.02 16.37 -28.72
N VAL A 299 6.83 17.68 -28.59
CA VAL A 299 5.72 18.30 -27.85
C VAL A 299 4.38 17.91 -28.49
N GLU A 300 4.34 17.72 -29.81
CA GLU A 300 3.17 17.24 -30.55
C GLU A 300 2.91 15.73 -30.36
N ILE A 301 3.90 14.97 -29.88
CA ILE A 301 3.80 13.53 -29.60
C ILE A 301 3.05 13.26 -28.26
N TYR A 302 3.09 14.21 -27.32
CA TYR A 302 2.67 14.00 -25.92
C TYR A 302 1.48 14.86 -25.44
N LEU A 303 0.96 15.79 -26.23
CA LEU A 303 -0.11 16.69 -25.78
C LEU A 303 -1.50 16.03 -25.81
N LYS A 304 -2.06 15.81 -24.61
CA LYS A 304 -3.51 15.72 -24.34
C LYS A 304 -3.93 16.85 -23.38
N SER A 305 -3.99 18.11 -23.84
CA SER A 305 -4.80 19.15 -23.18
C SER A 305 -4.89 20.44 -24.00
N PRO A 306 -5.97 21.24 -23.86
CA PRO A 306 -6.21 22.47 -24.62
C PRO A 306 -5.21 23.56 -24.22
N ALA A 307 -4.90 24.45 -25.18
CA ALA A 307 -3.90 25.49 -25.02
C ALA A 307 -4.41 26.60 -24.10
N VAL A 308 -3.64 26.95 -23.08
CA VAL A 308 -3.67 28.29 -22.48
C VAL A 308 -2.51 29.07 -23.10
N VAL A 309 -2.82 30.32 -23.48
CA VAL A 309 -1.99 31.29 -24.21
C VAL A 309 -0.53 31.27 -23.74
N ARG A 310 0.41 31.20 -24.70
CA ARG A 310 1.83 31.55 -24.50
C ARG A 310 1.89 33.05 -24.18
N GLU A 311 1.88 33.39 -22.90
CA GLU A 311 2.46 34.66 -22.44
C GLU A 311 3.90 34.39 -22.00
N ASP A 312 4.82 35.07 -22.68
CA ASP A 312 6.24 35.16 -22.34
C ASP A 312 6.36 35.93 -21.01
N PHE A 313 6.50 35.22 -19.92
CA PHE A 313 6.87 35.79 -18.62
C PHE A 313 8.23 35.24 -18.19
N GLY A 314 9.06 36.17 -17.72
CA GLY A 314 10.51 36.06 -17.59
C GLY A 314 11.00 34.75 -16.99
N GLY A 315 12.08 34.24 -17.56
CA GLY A 315 12.69 32.97 -17.21
C GLY A 315 12.74 32.75 -15.71
N THR A 316 11.99 31.77 -15.25
CA THR A 316 12.25 31.10 -13.97
C THR A 316 13.66 30.52 -14.11
N GLN A 317 14.65 31.23 -13.59
CA GLN A 317 15.94 30.62 -13.28
C GLN A 317 15.60 29.47 -12.34
N ILE A 318 15.59 28.24 -12.87
CA ILE A 318 15.77 27.04 -12.07
C ILE A 318 17.16 27.23 -11.48
N SER A 319 17.21 27.77 -10.27
CA SER A 319 18.47 27.97 -9.55
C SER A 319 19.20 26.64 -9.51
N ASP A 320 20.43 26.63 -9.99
CA ASP A 320 21.37 25.51 -9.90
C ASP A 320 21.71 25.25 -8.42
N SER A 321 20.76 24.72 -7.64
CA SER A 321 20.94 24.40 -6.22
C SER A 321 21.72 23.09 -5.98
N TRP A 322 22.32 22.50 -7.02
CA TRP A 322 22.92 21.17 -6.97
C TRP A 322 24.45 21.17 -6.97
N GLU A 323 25.10 22.32 -7.18
CA GLU A 323 26.56 22.44 -7.01
C GLU A 323 26.99 22.22 -5.53
N GLU A 324 26.06 22.28 -4.56
CA GLU A 324 26.37 22.01 -3.14
C GLU A 324 26.41 20.53 -2.76
N ILE A 325 25.82 19.62 -3.55
CA ILE A 325 25.73 18.19 -3.19
C ILE A 325 26.93 17.37 -3.71
N GLU A 326 27.61 17.85 -4.76
CA GLU A 326 28.87 17.23 -5.24
C GLU A 326 30.03 17.37 -4.23
N ALA A 327 30.00 18.42 -3.38
CA ALA A 327 31.06 18.70 -2.40
C ALA A 327 31.20 17.65 -1.28
N LEU A 328 30.21 16.76 -1.11
CA LEU A 328 30.23 15.73 -0.05
C LEU A 328 30.71 14.34 -0.55
N SER A 329 30.78 14.11 -1.87
CA SER A 329 31.07 12.78 -2.44
C SER A 329 32.54 12.50 -2.78
N ASP A 330 33.43 13.49 -2.64
CA ASP A 330 34.82 13.39 -3.12
C ASP A 330 35.76 12.56 -2.22
N SER A 331 35.25 11.89 -1.16
CA SER A 331 36.07 11.16 -0.19
C SER A 331 35.72 9.68 -0.04
N SER A 332 35.55 8.91 -1.11
CA SER A 332 35.73 7.45 -1.03
C SER A 332 35.95 6.78 -2.39
N LYS A 333 37.22 6.69 -2.81
CA LYS A 333 37.63 5.73 -3.84
C LYS A 333 37.89 4.38 -3.17
N CYS A 334 37.17 3.33 -3.56
CA CYS A 334 37.57 1.96 -3.25
C CYS A 334 37.50 1.08 -4.49
N SER A 335 38.53 0.23 -4.60
CA SER A 335 38.98 -0.54 -5.75
C SER A 335 38.16 -1.81 -6.02
N VAL A 336 38.09 -2.14 -7.30
CA VAL A 336 37.42 -3.28 -7.95
C VAL A 336 38.11 -4.62 -7.65
N SER A 337 37.34 -5.70 -7.53
CA SER A 337 37.76 -7.04 -7.97
C SER A 337 36.59 -7.84 -8.55
N GLU A 338 36.73 -8.26 -9.80
CA GLU A 338 35.80 -9.03 -10.62
C GLU A 338 35.84 -10.54 -10.30
N LYS A 339 34.70 -11.25 -10.51
CA LYS A 339 34.62 -12.52 -11.28
C LYS A 339 33.17 -13.08 -11.41
N SER A 340 32.62 -12.95 -12.63
CA SER A 340 31.82 -13.88 -13.47
C SER A 340 30.93 -15.01 -12.89
N SER A 341 29.59 -14.86 -13.06
CA SER A 341 28.56 -15.66 -13.83
C SER A 341 28.58 -17.22 -13.93
N PRO A 342 27.51 -17.88 -14.44
CA PRO A 342 26.05 -17.77 -14.19
C PRO A 342 25.38 -19.17 -13.99
N ASP A 343 24.10 -19.26 -13.57
CA ASP A 343 23.11 -20.16 -14.19
C ASP A 343 21.70 -20.01 -13.60
N SER A 344 20.72 -20.11 -14.48
CA SER A 344 19.30 -19.86 -14.31
C SER A 344 18.52 -21.14 -14.03
N GLU A 345 17.58 -21.09 -13.08
CA GLU A 345 16.23 -21.69 -13.15
C GLU A 345 15.49 -21.42 -11.83
N ARG A 346 14.39 -20.65 -11.83
CA ARG A 346 13.52 -20.47 -10.65
C ARG A 346 12.04 -20.54 -11.04
N ARG A 347 11.34 -21.46 -10.40
CA ARG A 347 9.87 -21.50 -10.31
C ARG A 347 9.44 -20.97 -8.93
N TYR A 348 8.24 -20.43 -8.93
CA TYR A 348 7.58 -19.63 -7.91
C TYR A 348 7.16 -20.44 -6.68
N GLU A 349 7.40 -19.88 -5.49
CA GLU A 349 6.69 -20.19 -4.25
C GLU A 349 6.68 -18.95 -3.34
N LEU A 350 5.53 -18.71 -2.70
CA LEU A 350 5.19 -17.50 -1.93
C LEU A 350 5.75 -17.65 -0.50
N GLU A 351 6.84 -16.96 -0.16
CA GLU A 351 7.43 -17.02 1.19
C GLU A 351 6.95 -15.86 2.08
N GLY A 352 6.28 -16.21 3.17
CA GLY A 352 5.94 -15.29 4.25
C GLY A 352 7.16 -14.98 5.12
N PHE A 353 7.36 -13.69 5.42
CA PHE A 353 8.23 -13.09 6.44
C PHE A 353 9.20 -14.04 7.19
N HIS A 354 10.44 -14.15 6.69
CA HIS A 354 11.57 -14.70 7.45
C HIS A 354 12.42 -13.58 8.08
N VAL A 355 12.55 -13.65 9.40
CA VAL A 355 13.66 -13.03 10.13
C VAL A 355 14.94 -13.75 9.73
N HIS A 356 15.97 -13.00 9.35
CA HIS A 356 17.23 -13.56 8.84
C HIS A 356 17.93 -14.49 9.84
N GLY A 357 18.32 -15.66 9.32
CA GLY A 357 19.39 -16.50 9.86
C GLY A 357 18.92 -17.79 10.52
N GLN A 358 18.37 -18.74 9.76
CA GLN A 358 18.38 -20.15 10.13
C GLN A 358 18.83 -20.98 8.94
N GLU A 359 19.81 -21.84 9.19
CA GLU A 359 20.35 -22.85 8.28
C GLU A 359 19.20 -23.73 7.75
N ASP A 360 19.32 -24.26 6.52
CA ASP A 360 18.37 -25.21 5.90
C ASP A 360 18.07 -26.39 6.85
N ILE A 361 17.01 -26.27 7.66
CA ILE A 361 16.47 -27.36 8.47
C ILE A 361 15.33 -27.96 7.65
N ASP A 362 15.49 -29.20 7.19
CA ASP A 362 14.41 -29.95 6.55
C ASP A 362 13.19 -29.99 7.50
N ASP A 363 12.07 -29.40 7.08
CA ASP A 363 10.81 -29.47 7.82
C ASP A 363 10.40 -30.94 8.03
N PRO A 364 9.92 -31.32 9.23
CA PRO A 364 9.54 -32.70 9.52
C PRO A 364 8.32 -33.12 8.68
N LYS A 365 8.47 -34.21 7.92
CA LYS A 365 7.42 -34.80 7.07
C LYS A 365 7.02 -36.18 7.56
N PHE A 366 5.71 -36.42 7.65
CA PHE A 366 5.13 -37.66 8.14
C PHE A 366 4.16 -38.26 7.12
N PHE A 367 4.38 -39.53 6.77
CA PHE A 367 3.51 -40.28 5.89
C PHE A 367 2.25 -40.74 6.63
N VAL A 368 1.09 -40.49 6.04
CA VAL A 368 -0.22 -40.92 6.57
C VAL A 368 -0.50 -42.35 6.10
N ASP A 369 -0.19 -43.33 6.95
CA ASP A 369 -0.51 -44.73 6.69
C ASP A 369 -1.88 -45.10 7.28
N LEU A 370 -2.88 -45.27 6.41
CA LEU A 370 -4.24 -45.65 6.81
C LEU A 370 -4.37 -47.14 7.12
N ASN A 371 -3.43 -47.98 6.69
CA ASN A 371 -3.48 -49.42 6.97
C ASN A 371 -3.08 -49.75 8.42
N ALA A 372 -2.44 -48.80 9.11
CA ALA A 372 -2.01 -48.95 10.49
C ALA A 372 -3.15 -48.90 11.53
N GLY A 373 -4.38 -48.54 11.12
CA GLY A 373 -5.54 -48.49 12.02
C GLY A 373 -5.98 -49.86 12.56
N ASP A 374 -5.66 -50.94 11.84
CA ASP A 374 -6.03 -52.33 12.19
C ASP A 374 -4.88 -53.13 12.82
N LEU A 375 -3.65 -52.59 12.87
CA LEU A 375 -2.50 -53.22 13.51
C LEU A 375 -2.39 -52.80 14.99
N GLU A 376 -2.12 -53.76 15.88
CA GLU A 376 -1.76 -53.49 17.28
C GLU A 376 -0.36 -52.85 17.44
N ASP A 377 0.36 -52.62 16.33
CA ASP A 377 1.73 -52.14 16.31
C ASP A 377 1.82 -50.61 16.46
N SER A 378 2.38 -50.18 17.59
CA SER A 378 2.66 -48.78 17.97
C SER A 378 3.63 -48.07 17.02
N GLU A 379 4.48 -48.81 16.30
CA GLU A 379 5.66 -48.29 15.60
C GLU A 379 5.32 -47.28 14.48
N VAL A 380 4.13 -47.37 13.88
CA VAL A 380 3.71 -46.48 12.79
C VAL A 380 3.44 -45.05 13.27
N PHE A 381 2.96 -44.89 14.51
CA PHE A 381 2.64 -43.57 15.08
C PHE A 381 3.80 -42.97 15.87
N ASP A 382 4.79 -43.77 16.26
CA ASP A 382 5.92 -43.34 17.11
C ASP A 382 6.64 -42.08 16.58
N PRO A 383 6.92 -41.90 15.27
CA PRO A 383 7.59 -40.71 14.78
C PRO A 383 6.76 -39.43 14.97
N VAL A 384 5.47 -39.46 14.60
CA VAL A 384 4.54 -38.33 14.73
C VAL A 384 4.30 -38.01 16.20
N LEU A 385 4.04 -39.04 17.01
CA LEU A 385 3.78 -38.85 18.43
C LEU A 385 5.00 -38.32 19.17
N THR A 386 6.20 -38.81 18.86
CA THR A 386 7.45 -38.29 19.45
C THR A 386 7.64 -36.82 19.11
N PHE A 387 7.43 -36.44 17.85
CA PHE A 387 7.50 -35.04 17.42
C PHE A 387 6.47 -34.16 18.14
N LEU A 388 5.19 -34.55 18.11
CA LEU A 388 4.12 -33.80 18.74
C LEU A 388 4.20 -33.81 20.27
N ASN A 389 4.95 -34.72 20.90
CA ASN A 389 5.07 -34.79 22.36
C ASN A 389 6.22 -33.94 22.94
N LYS A 390 7.03 -33.24 22.11
CA LYS A 390 8.06 -32.33 22.63
C LYS A 390 7.42 -31.24 23.50
N ALA A 391 7.95 -30.99 24.68
CA ALA A 391 7.39 -30.00 25.59
C ALA A 391 7.71 -28.57 25.15
N GLY A 392 6.71 -27.68 25.20
CA GLY A 392 6.86 -26.28 24.83
C GLY A 392 6.89 -26.01 23.33
N TYR A 393 7.06 -24.75 22.95
CA TYR A 393 7.12 -24.32 21.54
C TYR A 393 8.47 -24.66 20.90
N ASP A 394 8.43 -25.12 19.66
CA ASP A 394 9.56 -25.40 18.76
C ASP A 394 9.23 -24.73 17.42
N THR A 395 10.21 -24.15 16.73
CA THR A 395 9.99 -23.48 15.44
C THR A 395 9.41 -24.44 14.40
N GLN A 396 9.71 -25.73 14.51
CA GLN A 396 9.15 -26.79 13.66
C GLN A 396 7.62 -26.96 13.83
N PHE A 397 7.02 -26.41 14.89
CA PHE A 397 5.56 -26.42 15.06
C PHE A 397 4.85 -25.27 14.35
N GLN A 398 5.57 -24.32 13.76
CA GLN A 398 4.96 -23.19 13.07
C GLN A 398 3.92 -23.61 12.00
N PRO A 399 4.18 -24.63 11.14
CA PRO A 399 3.19 -25.10 10.16
C PRO A 399 1.93 -25.70 10.80
N LEU A 400 2.01 -26.18 12.06
CA LEU A 400 0.87 -26.70 12.80
C LEU A 400 -0.04 -25.58 13.31
N TYR A 401 0.49 -24.37 13.49
CA TYR A 401 -0.17 -23.24 14.17
C TYR A 401 -0.49 -22.06 13.25
N ASP A 402 0.14 -21.98 12.10
CA ASP A 402 0.00 -20.86 11.16
C ASP A 402 -1.40 -20.69 10.57
N LEU A 403 -1.71 -19.48 10.11
CA LEU A 403 -3.04 -19.14 9.56
C LEU A 403 -3.42 -19.98 8.33
N SER A 404 -2.44 -20.33 7.48
CA SER A 404 -2.61 -21.06 6.22
C SER A 404 -2.88 -22.55 6.38
N MET A 405 -2.75 -23.11 7.60
CA MET A 405 -2.82 -24.55 7.84
C MET A 405 -1.79 -25.32 7.01
N SER A 406 -0.55 -24.82 6.98
CA SER A 406 0.48 -25.36 6.09
C SER A 406 0.78 -26.83 6.37
N PHE A 407 0.54 -27.32 7.59
CA PHE A 407 0.66 -28.74 7.94
C PHE A 407 -0.11 -29.69 7.02
N LEU A 408 -1.20 -29.24 6.37
CA LEU A 408 -1.94 -30.04 5.39
C LEU A 408 -1.12 -30.37 4.15
N ASN A 409 -0.11 -29.55 3.83
CA ASN A 409 0.71 -29.69 2.62
C ASN A 409 2.18 -29.96 2.93
N SER A 410 2.71 -29.45 4.05
CA SER A 410 4.14 -29.51 4.37
C SER A 410 4.48 -30.60 5.38
N THR A 411 3.64 -30.82 6.41
CA THR A 411 3.95 -31.74 7.52
C THR A 411 3.43 -33.15 7.30
N PHE A 412 2.22 -33.30 6.76
CA PHE A 412 1.62 -34.60 6.47
C PHE A 412 1.52 -34.82 4.96
N TYR A 413 1.80 -36.04 4.50
CA TYR A 413 1.69 -36.41 3.09
C TYR A 413 1.23 -37.87 2.93
N GLY A 414 0.86 -38.27 1.72
CA GLY A 414 0.45 -39.66 1.43
C GLY A 414 -1.04 -39.95 1.60
N PHE A 415 -1.86 -38.93 1.88
CA PHE A 415 -3.31 -39.02 1.88
C PHE A 415 -3.91 -38.39 0.61
N SER A 416 -5.11 -38.84 0.20
CA SER A 416 -5.80 -38.29 -0.97
C SER A 416 -6.87 -37.27 -0.57
N GLU A 417 -7.60 -37.55 0.50
CA GLU A 417 -8.65 -36.69 1.03
C GLU A 417 -8.31 -36.24 2.46
N GLU A 418 -8.74 -35.05 2.87
CA GLU A 418 -8.46 -34.59 4.23
C GLU A 418 -9.15 -35.47 5.29
N GLU A 419 -10.20 -36.22 4.95
CA GLU A 419 -10.83 -37.24 5.80
C GLU A 419 -9.85 -38.33 6.25
N ASP A 420 -8.94 -38.74 5.36
CA ASP A 420 -7.90 -39.73 5.65
C ASP A 420 -6.98 -39.24 6.78
N LEU A 421 -6.56 -37.98 6.68
CA LEU A 421 -5.74 -37.34 7.71
C LEU A 421 -6.51 -37.21 9.04
N VAL A 422 -7.81 -36.92 9.00
CA VAL A 422 -8.65 -36.89 10.22
C VAL A 422 -8.65 -38.25 10.89
N MET A 423 -8.88 -39.33 10.13
CA MET A 423 -8.85 -40.69 10.67
C MET A 423 -7.50 -41.01 11.31
N TYR A 424 -6.40 -40.70 10.63
CA TYR A 424 -5.04 -40.89 11.14
C TYR A 424 -4.75 -40.10 12.43
N LEU A 425 -5.20 -38.84 12.50
CA LEU A 425 -5.04 -38.01 13.69
C LEU A 425 -5.94 -38.46 14.84
N GLU A 426 -7.12 -39.02 14.57
CA GLU A 426 -7.99 -39.61 15.58
C GLU A 426 -7.38 -40.86 16.22
N THR A 427 -6.78 -41.77 15.42
CA THR A 427 -6.01 -42.90 15.94
C THR A 427 -4.77 -42.43 16.70
N SER A 428 -4.02 -41.46 16.16
CA SER A 428 -2.86 -40.85 16.84
C SER A 428 -3.24 -40.25 18.20
N ARG A 429 -4.34 -39.50 18.27
CA ARG A 429 -4.89 -38.92 19.51
C ARG A 429 -5.19 -40.00 20.56
N ASN A 430 -5.78 -41.12 20.14
CA ASN A 430 -6.11 -42.23 21.04
C ASN A 430 -4.86 -42.93 21.57
N TRP A 431 -3.86 -43.16 20.72
CA TRP A 431 -2.56 -43.71 21.12
C TRP A 431 -1.82 -42.79 22.09
N ALA A 432 -1.77 -41.48 21.81
CA ALA A 432 -1.17 -40.49 22.70
C ALA A 432 -1.82 -40.52 24.09
N LYS A 433 -3.16 -40.60 24.13
CA LYS A 433 -3.93 -40.66 25.38
C LYS A 433 -3.66 -41.95 26.16
N ARG A 434 -3.57 -43.10 25.50
CA ARG A 434 -3.26 -44.41 26.13
C ARG A 434 -1.84 -44.47 26.70
N ASN A 435 -0.88 -43.82 26.04
CA ASN A 435 0.52 -43.83 26.42
C ASN A 435 0.94 -42.63 27.30
N ASN A 436 -0.02 -41.86 27.82
CA ASN A 436 0.23 -40.66 28.64
C ASN A 436 1.14 -39.61 27.98
N MET A 437 1.12 -39.52 26.64
CA MET A 437 1.83 -38.50 25.87
C MET A 437 0.99 -37.22 25.80
N SER A 438 1.01 -36.45 26.89
CA SER A 438 0.13 -35.29 27.07
C SER A 438 0.23 -34.25 25.94
N TRP A 439 1.43 -33.82 25.57
CA TRP A 439 1.65 -32.82 24.52
C TRP A 439 1.17 -33.30 23.15
N ALA A 440 1.45 -34.57 22.80
CA ALA A 440 0.94 -35.14 21.56
C ALA A 440 -0.59 -35.21 21.56
N HIS A 441 -1.19 -35.62 22.68
CA HIS A 441 -2.65 -35.66 22.81
C HIS A 441 -3.28 -34.27 22.59
N ILE A 442 -2.74 -33.23 23.23
CA ILE A 442 -3.21 -31.84 23.10
C ILE A 442 -3.06 -31.36 21.65
N ARG A 443 -1.90 -31.56 21.02
CA ARG A 443 -1.64 -31.11 19.64
C ARG A 443 -2.50 -31.87 18.62
N CYS A 444 -2.72 -33.17 18.79
CA CYS A 444 -3.65 -33.93 17.94
C CYS A 444 -5.09 -33.41 18.08
N CYS A 445 -5.58 -33.18 19.31
CA CYS A 445 -6.89 -32.56 19.54
C CYS A 445 -6.98 -31.17 18.88
N PHE A 446 -5.95 -30.34 19.01
CA PHE A 446 -5.91 -29.03 18.38
C PHE A 446 -5.98 -29.13 16.85
N LEU A 447 -5.16 -29.95 16.20
CA LEU A 447 -5.19 -30.15 14.74
C LEU A 447 -6.54 -30.67 14.25
N LEU A 448 -7.13 -31.66 14.93
CA LEU A 448 -8.48 -32.14 14.64
C LEU A 448 -9.54 -31.04 14.77
N GLY A 449 -9.43 -30.22 15.82
CA GLY A 449 -10.29 -29.06 16.02
C GLY A 449 -10.19 -28.05 14.88
N ARG A 450 -8.98 -27.77 14.39
CA ARG A 450 -8.74 -26.88 13.24
C ARG A 450 -9.36 -27.41 11.96
N ILE A 451 -9.14 -28.68 11.62
CA ILE A 451 -9.73 -29.30 10.42
C ILE A 451 -11.26 -29.27 10.51
N CYS A 452 -11.83 -29.58 11.67
CA CYS A 452 -13.27 -29.49 11.90
C CYS A 452 -13.81 -28.06 11.72
N ALA A 453 -13.09 -27.06 12.25
CA ALA A 453 -13.46 -25.65 12.10
C ALA A 453 -13.40 -25.19 10.64
N LYS A 454 -12.37 -25.59 9.88
CA LYS A 454 -12.24 -25.34 8.44
C LYS A 454 -13.44 -25.88 7.66
N ARG A 455 -13.92 -27.08 8.03
CA ARG A 455 -15.12 -27.72 7.44
C ARG A 455 -16.44 -27.22 8.02
N MET A 456 -16.44 -26.12 8.78
CA MET A 456 -17.63 -25.53 9.43
C MET A 456 -18.34 -26.47 10.42
N LYS A 457 -17.69 -27.54 10.89
CA LYS A 457 -18.20 -28.47 11.92
C LYS A 457 -17.90 -27.91 13.32
N LEU A 458 -18.48 -26.74 13.63
CA LEU A 458 -18.13 -25.94 14.83
C LEU A 458 -18.34 -26.69 16.15
N SER A 459 -19.41 -27.48 16.28
CA SER A 459 -19.66 -28.26 17.51
C SER A 459 -18.60 -29.34 17.74
N GLN A 460 -18.14 -29.99 16.66
CA GLN A 460 -17.07 -31.00 16.76
C GLN A 460 -15.72 -30.33 17.07
N ALA A 461 -15.43 -29.21 16.41
CA ALA A 461 -14.24 -28.42 16.69
C ALA A 461 -14.19 -27.98 18.17
N ARG A 462 -15.32 -27.50 18.71
CA ARG A 462 -15.45 -27.12 20.12
C ARG A 462 -15.07 -28.29 21.04
N VAL A 463 -15.60 -29.48 20.80
CA VAL A 463 -15.32 -30.67 21.63
C VAL A 463 -13.82 -30.98 21.63
N TYR A 464 -13.17 -30.95 20.46
CA TYR A 464 -11.74 -31.19 20.36
C TYR A 464 -10.90 -30.13 21.09
N PHE A 465 -11.25 -28.85 20.96
CA PHE A 465 -10.55 -27.78 21.67
C PHE A 465 -10.78 -27.81 23.19
N GLU A 466 -11.99 -28.16 23.64
CA GLU A 466 -12.29 -28.36 25.07
C GLU A 466 -11.49 -29.52 25.65
N GLU A 467 -11.40 -30.63 24.91
CA GLU A 467 -10.58 -31.77 25.33
C GLU A 467 -9.09 -31.38 25.41
N ALA A 468 -8.58 -30.70 24.38
CA ALA A 468 -7.21 -30.18 24.39
C ALA A 468 -6.96 -29.32 25.63
N LEU A 469 -7.84 -28.36 25.92
CA LEU A 469 -7.70 -27.45 27.05
C LEU A 469 -7.81 -28.18 28.40
N SER A 470 -8.65 -29.22 28.49
CA SER A 470 -8.80 -30.04 29.70
C SER A 470 -7.59 -30.92 30.00
N ALA A 471 -6.79 -31.26 28.99
CA ALA A 471 -5.59 -32.09 29.11
C ALA A 471 -4.33 -31.28 29.43
N ILE A 472 -4.38 -29.95 29.36
CA ILE A 472 -3.24 -29.08 29.62
C ILE A 472 -3.03 -28.89 31.13
N ASN A 473 -1.81 -29.19 31.59
CA ASN A 473 -1.35 -28.87 32.95
C ASN A 473 -0.18 -27.85 32.97
N HIS A 474 0.53 -27.66 31.85
CA HIS A 474 1.70 -26.78 31.73
C HIS A 474 1.65 -25.97 30.42
N GLY A 475 0.50 -25.39 30.10
CA GLY A 475 0.24 -24.74 28.80
C GLY A 475 1.15 -23.56 28.47
N PHE A 476 1.62 -22.84 29.48
CA PHE A 476 2.48 -21.65 29.30
C PHE A 476 3.89 -21.96 28.77
N LEU A 477 4.28 -23.23 28.63
CA LEU A 477 5.49 -23.62 27.91
C LEU A 477 5.35 -23.47 26.38
N ASP A 478 4.12 -23.48 25.86
CA ASP A 478 3.80 -23.26 24.45
C ASP A 478 2.70 -22.19 24.35
N LEU A 479 3.11 -20.93 24.52
CA LEU A 479 2.20 -19.78 24.50
C LEU A 479 1.46 -19.64 23.16
N GLN A 480 2.07 -20.09 22.06
CA GLN A 480 1.48 -20.00 20.74
C GLN A 480 0.31 -20.97 20.58
N LEU A 481 0.49 -22.23 21.01
CA LEU A 481 -0.60 -23.20 21.08
C LEU A 481 -1.70 -22.75 22.04
N LEU A 482 -1.32 -22.20 23.20
CA LEU A 482 -2.27 -21.72 24.21
C LEU A 482 -3.14 -20.58 23.66
N ALA A 483 -2.52 -19.57 23.04
CA ALA A 483 -3.23 -18.46 22.39
C ALA A 483 -4.16 -18.96 21.29
N ALA A 484 -3.70 -19.89 20.46
CA ALA A 484 -4.51 -20.49 19.41
C ALA A 484 -5.73 -21.25 19.96
N LEU A 485 -5.56 -22.03 21.04
CA LEU A 485 -6.66 -22.77 21.68
C LEU A 485 -7.71 -21.84 22.27
N TYR A 486 -7.31 -20.88 23.13
CA TYR A 486 -8.24 -19.93 23.73
C TYR A 486 -8.94 -19.07 22.67
N GLY A 487 -8.19 -18.62 21.66
CA GLY A 487 -8.71 -17.81 20.56
C GLY A 487 -9.77 -18.55 19.72
N ASN A 488 -9.45 -19.76 19.25
CA ASN A 488 -10.38 -20.56 18.44
C ASN A 488 -11.60 -21.00 19.24
N LEU A 489 -11.41 -21.46 20.48
CA LEU A 489 -12.52 -21.92 21.31
C LEU A 489 -13.46 -20.74 21.60
N SER A 490 -12.92 -19.60 22.04
CA SER A 490 -13.71 -18.38 22.31
C SER A 490 -14.47 -17.89 21.08
N ALA A 491 -13.84 -17.93 19.91
CA ALA A 491 -14.49 -17.57 18.65
C ALA A 491 -15.68 -18.49 18.34
N ILE A 492 -15.55 -19.80 18.57
CA ILE A 492 -16.66 -20.75 18.38
C ILE A 492 -17.79 -20.47 19.37
N TYR A 493 -17.47 -20.19 20.64
CA TYR A 493 -18.45 -19.82 21.66
C TYR A 493 -19.23 -18.54 21.26
N LEU A 494 -18.54 -17.54 20.70
CA LEU A 494 -19.18 -16.33 20.15
C LEU A 494 -20.09 -16.66 18.95
N LYS A 495 -19.60 -17.45 17.98
CA LYS A 495 -20.37 -17.84 16.79
C LYS A 495 -21.62 -18.67 17.13
N GLN A 496 -21.55 -19.50 18.17
CA GLN A 496 -22.67 -20.35 18.62
C GLN A 496 -23.58 -19.67 19.66
N ASN A 497 -23.24 -18.46 20.11
CA ASN A 497 -23.97 -17.70 21.13
C ASN A 497 -24.20 -18.49 22.45
N LEU A 498 -23.18 -19.22 22.89
CA LEU A 498 -23.25 -20.08 24.07
C LEU A 498 -22.79 -19.32 25.31
N LYS A 499 -23.74 -18.98 26.21
CA LYS A 499 -23.47 -18.10 27.36
C LYS A 499 -22.75 -18.77 28.53
N THR A 500 -22.89 -20.08 28.71
CA THR A 500 -22.31 -20.79 29.86
C THR A 500 -20.79 -20.92 29.72
N LYS A 501 -20.02 -20.45 30.73
CA LYS A 501 -18.53 -20.42 30.78
C LYS A 501 -17.83 -19.47 29.79
N GLN A 502 -18.60 -18.69 29.03
CA GLN A 502 -18.08 -17.84 27.95
C GLN A 502 -17.22 -16.66 28.44
N GLU A 503 -17.63 -16.01 29.54
CA GLU A 503 -17.03 -14.73 29.96
C GLU A 503 -15.56 -14.88 30.39
N LEU A 504 -15.25 -15.85 31.25
CA LEU A 504 -13.88 -16.06 31.72
C LEU A 504 -12.95 -16.49 30.57
N LEU A 505 -13.44 -17.38 29.71
CA LEU A 505 -12.70 -17.85 28.54
C LEU A 505 -12.40 -16.70 27.58
N LEU A 506 -13.39 -15.84 27.29
CA LEU A 506 -13.23 -14.67 26.45
C LEU A 506 -12.22 -13.68 27.00
N GLU A 507 -12.25 -13.42 28.31
CA GLU A 507 -11.31 -12.50 28.95
C GLU A 507 -9.87 -13.04 28.93
N LYS A 508 -9.68 -14.35 29.11
CA LYS A 508 -8.37 -15.00 28.99
C LYS A 508 -7.87 -14.99 27.53
N ALA A 509 -8.75 -15.30 26.57
CA ALA A 509 -8.44 -15.22 25.14
C ALA A 509 -8.09 -13.80 24.70
N ALA A 510 -8.88 -12.81 25.12
CA ALA A 510 -8.62 -11.41 24.86
C ALA A 510 -7.21 -11.03 25.33
N SER A 511 -6.86 -11.43 26.55
CA SER A 511 -5.54 -11.17 27.15
C SER A 511 -4.42 -11.83 26.35
N LEU A 512 -4.54 -13.10 25.96
CA LEU A 512 -3.51 -13.76 25.15
C LEU A 512 -3.31 -13.08 23.79
N LEU A 513 -4.39 -12.78 23.06
CA LEU A 513 -4.31 -12.18 21.73
C LEU A 513 -3.72 -10.76 21.75
N THR A 514 -4.04 -9.95 22.76
CA THR A 514 -3.57 -8.55 22.83
C THR A 514 -2.23 -8.39 23.54
N CYS A 515 -1.95 -9.21 24.55
CA CYS A 515 -0.77 -9.05 25.38
C CYS A 515 0.46 -9.76 24.82
N ILE A 516 0.31 -10.85 24.04
CA ILE A 516 1.46 -11.50 23.41
C ILE A 516 2.00 -10.60 22.29
N SER A 517 3.28 -10.22 22.38
CA SER A 517 3.98 -9.54 21.30
C SER A 517 4.13 -10.48 20.10
N GLN A 518 3.93 -9.98 18.87
CA GLN A 518 4.00 -10.79 17.65
C GLN A 518 3.03 -11.98 17.60
N HIS A 519 1.82 -11.84 18.15
CA HIS A 519 0.80 -12.88 18.09
C HIS A 519 0.61 -13.47 16.67
N ASN A 520 0.95 -14.74 16.47
CA ASN A 520 0.74 -15.41 15.19
C ASN A 520 -0.72 -15.90 15.13
N PHE A 521 -1.47 -15.42 14.15
CA PHE A 521 -2.85 -15.84 13.96
C PHE A 521 -2.91 -17.31 13.52
N SER A 522 -3.77 -18.09 14.18
CA SER A 522 -3.96 -19.51 13.86
C SER A 522 -5.25 -19.78 13.07
N SER A 523 -6.17 -18.83 13.05
CA SER A 523 -7.44 -18.93 12.33
C SER A 523 -8.06 -17.57 12.07
N GLU A 524 -8.81 -17.45 10.96
CA GLU A 524 -9.69 -16.30 10.72
C GLU A 524 -10.76 -16.13 11.79
N ASN A 525 -11.10 -17.19 12.54
CA ASN A 525 -12.10 -17.16 13.60
C ASN A 525 -11.72 -16.21 14.74
N GLU A 526 -10.42 -15.99 14.97
CA GLU A 526 -9.91 -15.08 15.99
C GLU A 526 -10.41 -13.63 15.80
N LEU A 527 -10.84 -13.27 14.58
CA LEU A 527 -11.48 -11.99 14.29
C LEU A 527 -12.72 -11.73 15.17
N GLU A 528 -13.47 -12.76 15.53
CA GLU A 528 -14.64 -12.62 16.41
C GLU A 528 -14.23 -12.18 17.83
N VAL A 529 -13.11 -12.70 18.33
CA VAL A 529 -12.56 -12.31 19.63
C VAL A 529 -12.02 -10.88 19.54
N LEU A 530 -11.31 -10.53 18.47
CA LEU A 530 -10.82 -9.16 18.27
C LEU A 530 -11.95 -8.12 18.19
N LYS A 531 -13.08 -8.44 17.54
CA LYS A 531 -14.29 -7.58 17.53
C LYS A 531 -14.86 -7.39 18.94
N TYR A 532 -14.90 -8.45 19.75
CA TYR A 532 -15.30 -8.34 21.16
C TYR A 532 -14.36 -7.40 21.94
N ILE A 533 -13.05 -7.56 21.78
CA ILE A 533 -12.05 -6.70 22.42
C ILE A 533 -12.21 -5.25 21.96
N PHE A 534 -12.42 -5.01 20.67
CA PHE A 534 -12.61 -3.68 20.13
C PHE A 534 -13.83 -3.00 20.74
N ARG A 535 -14.97 -3.70 20.81
CA ARG A 535 -16.17 -3.19 21.48
C ARG A 535 -15.91 -2.86 22.95
N LYS A 536 -15.18 -3.73 23.64
CA LYS A 536 -14.77 -3.49 25.03
C LYS A 536 -13.92 -2.22 25.14
N ALA A 537 -12.97 -1.99 24.22
CA ALA A 537 -12.17 -0.78 24.17
C ALA A 537 -13.02 0.49 23.99
N VAL A 538 -14.05 0.44 23.13
CA VAL A 538 -15.00 1.55 22.92
C VAL A 538 -15.84 1.83 24.17
N ILE A 539 -16.36 0.79 24.83
CA ILE A 539 -17.17 0.91 26.06
C ILE A 539 -16.33 1.49 27.20
N VAL A 540 -15.10 1.01 27.35
CA VAL A 540 -14.17 1.43 28.42
C VAL A 540 -13.47 2.75 28.07
N ASN A 541 -13.62 3.25 26.83
CA ASN A 541 -12.99 4.46 26.31
C ASN A 541 -11.46 4.45 26.47
N ASN A 542 -10.82 3.33 26.10
CA ASN A 542 -9.37 3.14 26.20
C ASN A 542 -8.72 3.16 24.81
N ALA A 543 -8.06 4.29 24.49
CA ALA A 543 -7.41 4.50 23.19
C ALA A 543 -6.24 3.54 22.92
N SER A 544 -5.48 3.12 23.95
CA SER A 544 -4.35 2.20 23.77
C SER A 544 -4.82 0.79 23.41
N LEU A 545 -5.87 0.29 24.09
CA LEU A 545 -6.50 -0.98 23.75
C LEU A 545 -7.17 -0.91 22.39
N GLU A 546 -7.81 0.22 22.07
CA GLU A 546 -8.42 0.47 20.75
C GLU A 546 -7.37 0.41 19.62
N SER A 547 -6.23 1.10 19.78
CA SER A 547 -5.13 1.10 18.81
C SER A 547 -4.51 -0.30 18.64
N ARG A 548 -4.20 -0.99 19.74
CA ARG A 548 -3.67 -2.36 19.72
C ARG A 548 -4.62 -3.29 18.96
N THR A 549 -5.92 -3.17 19.22
CA THR A 549 -6.93 -4.03 18.59
C THR A 549 -7.13 -3.69 17.11
N CYS A 550 -7.14 -2.41 16.74
CA CYS A 550 -7.16 -1.98 15.33
C CYS A 550 -6.00 -2.58 14.54
N PHE A 551 -4.78 -2.52 15.11
CA PHE A 551 -3.59 -3.10 14.49
C PHE A 551 -3.71 -4.61 14.30
N LEU A 552 -4.17 -5.34 15.32
CA LEU A 552 -4.36 -6.79 15.22
C LEU A 552 -5.44 -7.18 14.20
N ILE A 553 -6.57 -6.47 14.17
CA ILE A 553 -7.63 -6.69 13.18
C ILE A 553 -7.10 -6.42 11.77
N TYR A 554 -6.41 -5.29 11.58
CA TYR A 554 -5.76 -4.95 10.32
C TYR A 554 -4.79 -6.06 9.89
N ARG A 555 -3.88 -6.51 10.77
CA ARG A 555 -2.88 -7.54 10.47
C ARG A 555 -3.55 -8.85 10.03
N LEU A 556 -4.56 -9.32 10.76
CA LEU A 556 -5.30 -10.54 10.40
C LEU A 556 -5.99 -10.41 9.05
N LEU A 557 -6.75 -9.33 8.83
CA LEU A 557 -7.49 -9.12 7.58
C LEU A 557 -6.55 -8.91 6.38
N TYR A 558 -5.41 -8.25 6.60
CA TYR A 558 -4.38 -8.06 5.59
C TYR A 558 -3.76 -9.39 5.17
N GLN A 559 -3.40 -10.26 6.12
CA GLN A 559 -2.89 -11.62 5.85
C GLN A 559 -3.92 -12.50 5.13
N LEU A 560 -5.22 -12.27 5.34
CA LEU A 560 -6.31 -12.96 4.64
C LEU A 560 -6.62 -12.37 3.26
N GLY A 561 -5.95 -11.29 2.83
CA GLY A 561 -6.26 -10.59 1.58
C GLY A 561 -7.58 -9.80 1.57
N ARG A 562 -8.22 -9.61 2.74
CA ARG A 562 -9.51 -8.92 2.90
C ARG A 562 -9.30 -7.41 3.03
N HIS A 563 -8.75 -6.80 1.99
CA HIS A 563 -8.31 -5.40 1.97
C HIS A 563 -9.43 -4.37 2.24
N GLU A 564 -10.64 -4.61 1.76
CA GLU A 564 -11.76 -3.67 1.96
C GLU A 564 -12.23 -3.63 3.42
N GLU A 565 -12.22 -4.78 4.09
CA GLU A 565 -12.64 -4.88 5.50
C GLU A 565 -11.56 -4.39 6.45
N SER A 566 -10.28 -4.44 6.06
CA SER A 566 -9.18 -3.96 6.88
C SER A 566 -9.05 -2.44 6.90
N LEU A 567 -9.46 -1.77 5.80
CA LEU A 567 -9.29 -0.34 5.60
C LEU A 567 -9.87 0.54 6.74
N PRO A 568 -11.13 0.35 7.20
CA PRO A 568 -11.70 1.14 8.30
C PRO A 568 -10.89 1.08 9.60
N PHE A 569 -10.32 -0.07 9.92
CA PHE A 569 -9.52 -0.26 11.13
C PHE A 569 -8.15 0.41 11.00
N LEU A 570 -7.56 0.41 9.80
CA LEU A 570 -6.31 1.10 9.54
C LEU A 570 -6.49 2.63 9.52
N GLU A 571 -7.58 3.12 8.94
CA GLU A 571 -7.97 4.54 9.00
C GLU A 571 -8.14 4.98 10.45
N ARG A 572 -8.84 4.16 11.26
CA ARG A 572 -9.04 4.44 12.69
C ARG A 572 -7.73 4.41 13.47
N LEU A 573 -6.84 3.46 13.17
CA LEU A 573 -5.51 3.40 13.77
C LEU A 573 -4.72 4.68 13.51
N GLN A 574 -4.67 5.13 12.25
CA GLN A 574 -3.97 6.36 11.89
C GLN A 574 -4.57 7.59 12.58
N PHE A 575 -5.91 7.66 12.70
CA PHE A 575 -6.57 8.73 13.45
C PHE A 575 -6.11 8.74 14.92
N LEU A 576 -6.13 7.58 15.59
CA LEU A 576 -5.72 7.46 16.99
C LEU A 576 -4.25 7.86 17.19
N LEU A 577 -3.38 7.53 16.24
CA LEU A 577 -1.96 7.96 16.25
C LEU A 577 -1.82 9.48 16.23
N ILE A 578 -2.54 10.14 15.32
CA ILE A 578 -2.51 11.61 15.18
C ILE A 578 -3.04 12.28 16.45
N THR A 579 -4.16 11.78 17.02
CA THR A 579 -4.77 12.38 18.21
C THR A 579 -3.99 12.14 19.50
N SER A 580 -3.23 11.04 19.58
CA SER A 580 -2.49 10.67 20.80
C SER A 580 -1.12 11.35 20.91
N CYS A 581 -0.51 11.74 19.78
CA CYS A 581 0.76 12.43 19.74
C CYS A 581 0.58 13.96 19.82
N SER A 582 0.88 14.55 20.98
CA SER A 582 0.86 16.02 21.19
C SER A 582 2.09 16.75 20.63
N GLN A 583 3.07 16.00 20.10
CA GLN A 583 4.27 16.51 19.45
C GLN A 583 4.46 15.77 18.13
N THR A 584 4.91 16.51 17.10
CA THR A 584 5.12 16.08 15.71
C THR A 584 5.37 14.58 15.58
N LEU A 585 4.40 13.86 15.01
CA LEU A 585 4.54 12.44 14.72
C LEU A 585 5.86 12.22 13.96
N ASP A 586 6.78 11.45 14.54
CA ASP A 586 7.98 11.05 13.83
C ASP A 586 7.54 10.35 12.54
N SER A 587 8.10 10.79 11.40
CA SER A 587 7.77 10.33 10.04
C SER A 587 7.84 8.81 9.86
N ASN A 588 8.49 8.10 10.78
CA ASN A 588 8.73 6.66 10.77
C ASN A 588 7.57 5.83 11.35
N THR A 589 6.55 6.47 11.91
CA THR A 589 5.46 5.81 12.65
C THR A 589 4.12 5.78 11.88
N SER A 590 4.08 6.39 10.70
CA SER A 590 2.86 6.57 9.93
C SER A 590 2.45 5.30 9.16
N VAL A 591 1.17 4.88 9.27
CA VAL A 591 0.61 3.79 8.45
C VAL A 591 0.08 4.25 7.09
N MET A 592 0.36 5.51 6.71
CA MET A 592 -0.07 6.12 5.43
C MET A 592 0.33 5.32 4.18
N PRO A 593 1.50 4.65 4.08
CA PRO A 593 1.81 3.86 2.90
C PRO A 593 0.86 2.67 2.71
N PHE A 594 0.45 2.01 3.79
CA PHE A 594 -0.53 0.93 3.74
C PHE A 594 -1.92 1.47 3.37
N LEU A 595 -2.30 2.64 3.90
CA LEU A 595 -3.53 3.31 3.48
C LEU A 595 -3.52 3.61 1.97
N SER A 596 -2.41 4.13 1.44
CA SER A 596 -2.26 4.39 0.00
C SER A 596 -2.48 3.13 -0.83
N TYR A 597 -1.90 2.01 -0.41
CA TYR A 597 -2.10 0.73 -1.07
C TYR A 597 -3.55 0.23 -0.97
N LEU A 598 -4.18 0.29 0.19
CA LEU A 598 -5.57 -0.14 0.36
C LEU A 598 -6.55 0.74 -0.44
N TYR A 599 -6.32 2.06 -0.51
CA TYR A 599 -7.11 2.97 -1.35
C TYR A 599 -6.91 2.69 -2.84
N ASP A 600 -5.69 2.35 -3.27
CA ASP A 600 -5.41 1.93 -4.64
C ASP A 600 -6.21 0.67 -5.03
N LYS A 601 -6.24 -0.33 -4.14
CA LYS A 601 -7.02 -1.57 -4.30
C LYS A 601 -8.53 -1.32 -4.31
N LYS A 602 -9.02 -0.39 -3.50
CA LYS A 602 -10.42 0.03 -3.46
C LYS A 602 -10.82 0.95 -4.63
N TYR A 603 -9.87 1.28 -5.51
CA TYR A 603 -10.10 2.15 -6.67
C TYR A 603 -10.53 3.58 -6.28
N LEU A 604 -9.90 4.13 -5.23
CA LEU A 604 -10.05 5.52 -4.77
C LEU A 604 -8.77 6.33 -5.07
N PRO A 605 -8.46 6.62 -6.34
CA PRO A 605 -7.15 7.13 -6.74
C PRO A 605 -6.82 8.52 -6.20
N HIS A 606 -7.79 9.42 -5.99
CA HIS A 606 -7.50 10.73 -5.40
C HIS A 606 -7.08 10.58 -3.94
N VAL A 607 -7.79 9.75 -3.18
CA VAL A 607 -7.50 9.46 -1.77
C VAL A 607 -6.17 8.71 -1.63
N ALA A 608 -5.89 7.76 -2.53
CA ALA A 608 -4.61 7.05 -2.59
C ALA A 608 -3.44 8.00 -2.81
N LEU A 609 -3.55 8.94 -3.76
CA LEU A 609 -2.51 9.95 -4.01
C LEU A 609 -2.31 10.89 -2.81
N ALA A 610 -3.39 11.34 -2.17
CA ALA A 610 -3.31 12.18 -0.99
C ALA A 610 -2.60 11.47 0.18
N SER A 611 -2.90 10.18 0.42
CA SER A 611 -2.17 9.42 1.45
C SER A 611 -0.68 9.19 1.10
N ALA A 612 -0.34 9.02 -0.18
CA ALA A 612 1.04 8.95 -0.64
C ALA A 612 1.80 10.29 -0.48
N ARG A 613 1.09 11.42 -0.59
CA ARG A 613 1.61 12.79 -0.37
C ARG A 613 1.96 13.04 1.09
N LEU A 614 1.09 12.61 2.01
CA LEU A 614 1.24 12.78 3.46
C LEU A 614 2.36 11.91 4.05
N TYR A 615 2.81 10.90 3.30
CA TYR A 615 3.93 10.07 3.69
C TYR A 615 5.26 10.84 3.48
N LYS A 616 5.90 11.29 4.56
CA LYS A 616 7.27 11.83 4.54
C LYS A 616 8.25 10.71 4.91
N SER A 617 9.25 10.41 4.08
CA SER A 617 10.24 9.37 4.40
C SER A 617 11.44 10.04 5.07
N VAL A 618 11.87 9.56 6.24
CA VAL A 618 13.14 9.98 6.85
C VAL A 618 13.93 8.74 7.27
N GLY A 619 14.96 8.42 6.49
CA GLY A 619 16.15 7.67 6.94
C GLY A 619 15.91 6.33 7.63
N MET A 620 15.36 5.32 6.94
CA MET A 620 15.46 3.90 7.31
C MET A 620 15.39 2.98 6.07
N LYS A 621 16.18 1.88 6.08
CA LYS A 621 16.36 0.93 4.96
C LYS A 621 15.21 -0.05 4.69
N ARG A 622 14.16 -0.09 5.51
CA ARG A 622 12.99 -0.98 5.34
C ARG A 622 11.72 -0.17 5.47
N MET A 623 11.38 0.51 4.39
CA MET A 623 10.15 1.28 4.17
C MET A 623 9.72 0.99 2.73
N PRO A 624 8.46 1.19 2.33
CA PRO A 624 8.10 1.12 0.91
C PRO A 624 9.02 2.04 0.14
N SER A 625 9.76 1.48 -0.82
CA SER A 625 10.84 2.23 -1.48
C SER A 625 10.28 3.52 -2.09
N PRO A 626 11.04 4.63 -2.11
CA PRO A 626 10.63 5.83 -2.82
C PRO A 626 10.24 5.55 -4.28
N LEU A 627 10.86 4.55 -4.91
CA LEU A 627 10.48 4.00 -6.22
C LEU A 627 9.06 3.43 -6.24
N TRP A 628 8.71 2.60 -5.25
CA TRP A 628 7.34 2.08 -5.11
C TRP A 628 6.32 3.23 -5.06
N ARG A 629 6.61 4.28 -4.28
CA ARG A 629 5.74 5.45 -4.15
C ARG A 629 5.52 6.14 -5.50
N VAL A 630 6.58 6.34 -6.29
CA VAL A 630 6.46 6.90 -7.65
C VAL A 630 5.55 6.03 -8.51
N GLY A 631 5.73 4.70 -8.49
CA GLY A 631 4.90 3.81 -9.30
C GLY A 631 3.42 3.83 -8.89
N VAL A 632 3.11 3.85 -7.58
CA VAL A 632 1.73 4.01 -7.08
C VAL A 632 1.12 5.34 -7.52
N VAL A 633 1.90 6.43 -7.45
CA VAL A 633 1.46 7.75 -7.90
C VAL A 633 1.13 7.73 -9.40
N MET A 634 2.02 7.17 -10.22
CA MET A 634 1.81 7.05 -11.67
C MET A 634 0.55 6.23 -12.00
N GLN A 635 0.35 5.10 -11.32
CA GLN A 635 -0.83 4.24 -11.52
C GLN A 635 -2.13 4.96 -11.18
N ASN A 636 -2.18 5.65 -10.04
CA ASN A 636 -3.39 6.35 -9.62
C ASN A 636 -3.71 7.58 -10.47
N ILE A 637 -2.70 8.32 -10.94
CA ILE A 637 -2.92 9.39 -11.91
C ILE A 637 -3.47 8.83 -13.23
N SER A 638 -2.96 7.68 -13.70
CA SER A 638 -3.50 7.01 -14.89
C SER A 638 -4.97 6.62 -14.73
N LYS A 639 -5.37 6.12 -13.54
CA LYS A 639 -6.78 5.83 -13.21
C LYS A 639 -7.64 7.09 -13.29
N ILE A 640 -7.18 8.23 -12.75
CA ILE A 640 -7.90 9.52 -12.78
C ILE A 640 -8.08 10.02 -14.21
N MET A 641 -7.03 9.92 -15.04
CA MET A 641 -7.07 10.39 -16.43
C MET A 641 -7.87 9.48 -17.37
N GLY A 642 -8.31 8.30 -16.90
CA GLY A 642 -9.09 7.34 -17.69
C GLY A 642 -8.34 6.79 -18.91
N CYS A 643 -7.02 7.01 -18.99
CA CYS A 643 -6.18 6.60 -20.10
C CYS A 643 -5.03 5.77 -19.55
N PRO A 644 -4.80 4.54 -20.07
CA PRO A 644 -3.62 3.80 -19.69
C PRO A 644 -2.36 4.57 -20.11
N LEU A 645 -1.27 4.46 -19.36
CA LEU A 645 0.03 5.11 -19.62
C LEU A 645 0.71 4.66 -20.94
N LYS A 646 -0.03 4.07 -21.88
CA LYS A 646 0.37 3.49 -23.17
C LYS A 646 1.14 4.44 -24.11
N GLY A 647 1.35 5.70 -23.74
CA GLY A 647 2.02 6.70 -24.57
C GLY A 647 3.31 7.28 -23.99
N ASN A 648 4.00 6.58 -23.05
CA ASN A 648 5.20 7.11 -22.37
C ASN A 648 4.99 8.49 -21.71
N HIS A 649 3.73 8.90 -21.47
CA HIS A 649 3.38 10.18 -20.87
C HIS A 649 3.61 10.14 -19.37
N ILE A 650 4.32 11.14 -18.84
CA ILE A 650 4.62 11.27 -17.42
C ILE A 650 3.86 12.48 -16.88
N PRO A 651 2.91 12.29 -15.96
CA PRO A 651 2.14 13.39 -15.41
C PRO A 651 3.02 14.33 -14.59
N ALA A 652 2.73 15.63 -14.64
CA ALA A 652 3.52 16.65 -13.92
C ALA A 652 3.48 16.43 -12.40
N GLN A 653 2.35 15.93 -11.88
CA GLN A 653 2.14 15.58 -10.48
C GLN A 653 3.15 14.55 -9.95
N ALA A 654 3.79 13.76 -10.83
CA ALA A 654 4.82 12.81 -10.43
C ALA A 654 6.19 13.47 -10.14
N ALA A 655 6.40 14.73 -10.54
CA ALA A 655 7.69 15.43 -10.40
C ALA A 655 8.27 15.44 -8.97
N PRO A 656 7.53 15.85 -7.91
CA PRO A 656 8.10 15.86 -6.55
C PRO A 656 8.50 14.46 -6.10
N TYR A 657 7.68 13.45 -6.40
CA TYR A 657 7.97 12.05 -6.05
C TYR A 657 9.19 11.49 -6.81
N LEU A 658 9.32 11.81 -8.10
CA LEU A 658 10.48 11.42 -8.91
C LEU A 658 11.77 12.03 -8.38
N LYS A 659 11.75 13.32 -8.01
CA LYS A 659 12.91 14.03 -7.44
C LYS A 659 13.29 13.47 -6.06
N HIS A 660 12.30 13.23 -5.19
CA HIS A 660 12.53 12.60 -3.90
C HIS A 660 13.06 11.17 -4.04
N ALA A 661 12.53 10.37 -4.97
CA ALA A 661 13.06 9.03 -5.22
C ALA A 661 14.50 9.08 -5.74
N LEU A 662 14.85 10.10 -6.53
CA LEU A 662 16.20 10.29 -7.04
C LEU A 662 17.17 10.64 -5.90
N SER A 663 16.81 11.56 -4.99
CA SER A 663 17.64 11.89 -3.82
C SER A 663 17.86 10.67 -2.91
N SER A 664 16.81 9.92 -2.59
CA SER A 664 16.95 8.70 -1.79
C SER A 664 17.79 7.61 -2.49
N SER A 665 17.73 7.53 -3.82
CA SER A 665 18.56 6.57 -4.58
C SER A 665 20.05 6.96 -4.60
N TYR A 666 20.39 8.25 -4.41
CA TYR A 666 21.77 8.67 -4.19
C TYR A 666 22.29 8.18 -2.83
N GLU A 667 21.49 8.31 -1.79
CA GLU A 667 21.85 7.83 -0.44
C GLU A 667 22.02 6.30 -0.39
N SER A 668 21.22 5.55 -1.15
CA SER A 668 21.31 4.09 -1.21
C SER A 668 22.39 3.56 -2.16
N GLY A 669 22.91 4.38 -3.08
CA GLY A 669 23.87 3.98 -4.10
C GLY A 669 23.29 3.14 -5.25
N ASP A 670 21.97 3.13 -5.44
CA ASP A 670 21.32 2.37 -6.52
C ASP A 670 21.42 3.10 -7.87
N VAL A 671 22.51 2.86 -8.60
CA VAL A 671 22.82 3.50 -9.88
C VAL A 671 21.75 3.22 -10.95
N LYS A 672 21.17 2.01 -10.96
CA LYS A 672 20.16 1.62 -11.94
C LYS A 672 18.85 2.39 -11.71
N ALA A 673 18.43 2.51 -10.45
CA ALA A 673 17.30 3.35 -10.07
C ALA A 673 17.55 4.83 -10.42
N GLN A 674 18.73 5.36 -10.07
CA GLN A 674 19.11 6.74 -10.39
C GLN A 674 19.00 7.03 -11.89
N ARG A 675 19.55 6.16 -12.74
CA ARG A 675 19.47 6.30 -14.21
C ARG A 675 18.02 6.29 -14.68
N THR A 676 17.24 5.30 -14.23
CA THR A 676 15.82 5.15 -14.59
C THR A 676 15.04 6.43 -14.24
N LEU A 677 15.23 6.96 -13.04
CA LEU A 677 14.58 8.18 -12.57
C LEU A 677 15.01 9.43 -13.36
N CYS A 678 16.29 9.53 -13.72
CA CYS A 678 16.79 10.60 -14.59
C CYS A 678 16.14 10.58 -15.97
N ILE A 679 15.97 9.40 -16.58
CA ILE A 679 15.29 9.26 -17.87
C ILE A 679 13.80 9.66 -17.77
N LEU A 680 13.12 9.25 -16.69
CA LEU A 680 11.72 9.64 -16.46
C LEU A 680 11.58 11.16 -16.25
N LEU A 681 12.46 11.79 -15.47
CA LEU A 681 12.48 13.24 -15.30
C LEU A 681 12.78 13.95 -16.62
N ALA A 682 13.73 13.46 -17.42
CA ALA A 682 14.03 14.04 -18.73
C ALA A 682 12.83 14.00 -19.67
N LYS A 683 12.12 12.86 -19.72
CA LYS A 683 10.88 12.71 -20.49
C LYS A 683 9.79 13.67 -20.00
N LEU A 684 9.61 13.80 -18.69
CA LEU A 684 8.63 14.72 -18.11
C LEU A 684 8.90 16.17 -18.54
N TYR A 685 10.16 16.62 -18.48
CA TYR A 685 10.53 17.98 -18.89
C TYR A 685 10.40 18.17 -20.41
N LEU A 686 10.75 17.16 -21.21
CA LEU A 686 10.58 17.17 -22.66
C LEU A 686 9.11 17.35 -23.06
N GLN A 687 8.19 16.67 -22.37
CA GLN A 687 6.74 16.77 -22.61
C GLN A 687 6.17 18.17 -22.40
N ARG A 688 6.88 19.02 -21.67
CA ARG A 688 6.51 20.41 -21.37
C ARG A 688 7.38 21.44 -22.09
N SER A 689 8.16 20.99 -23.08
CA SER A 689 9.09 21.84 -23.86
C SER A 689 10.22 22.47 -23.03
N LEU A 690 10.51 21.96 -21.84
CA LEU A 690 11.58 22.45 -20.96
C LEU A 690 12.90 21.73 -21.28
N LEU A 691 13.48 22.04 -22.44
CA LEU A 691 14.62 21.32 -23.01
C LEU A 691 15.90 21.42 -22.15
N SER A 692 16.13 22.52 -21.44
CA SER A 692 17.29 22.69 -20.57
C SER A 692 17.30 21.68 -19.42
N GLY A 693 16.17 21.55 -18.71
CA GLY A 693 16.01 20.57 -17.63
C GLY A 693 16.08 19.13 -18.14
N ALA A 694 15.48 18.84 -19.31
CA ALA A 694 15.58 17.53 -19.94
C ALA A 694 17.04 17.15 -20.24
N ILE A 695 17.82 18.05 -20.84
CA ILE A 695 19.25 17.86 -21.11
C ILE A 695 20.03 17.63 -19.82
N GLY A 696 19.75 18.38 -18.75
CA GLY A 696 20.40 18.23 -17.45
C GLY A 696 20.26 16.81 -16.90
N TYR A 697 19.03 16.29 -16.82
CA TYR A 697 18.78 14.93 -16.34
C TYR A 697 19.33 13.85 -17.27
N THR A 698 19.26 14.03 -18.60
CA THR A 698 19.81 13.02 -19.53
C THR A 698 21.34 12.96 -19.48
N LYS A 699 22.04 14.09 -19.29
CA LYS A 699 23.51 14.08 -19.05
C LYS A 699 23.86 13.19 -17.85
N ARG A 700 23.11 13.34 -16.75
CA ARG A 700 23.30 12.51 -15.56
C ARG A 700 23.02 11.03 -15.85
N ALA A 701 21.97 10.73 -16.61
CA ALA A 701 21.69 9.36 -17.05
C ALA A 701 22.83 8.75 -17.88
N VAL A 702 23.52 9.53 -18.72
CA VAL A 702 24.69 9.08 -19.49
C VAL A 702 25.88 8.78 -18.58
N GLU A 703 26.14 9.61 -17.58
CA GLU A 703 27.22 9.37 -16.61
C GLU A 703 26.99 8.08 -15.81
N LEU A 704 25.75 7.86 -15.37
CA LEU A 704 25.33 6.68 -14.63
C LEU A 704 25.31 5.41 -15.49
N GLY A 705 24.99 5.54 -16.78
CA GLY A 705 24.97 4.44 -17.74
C GLY A 705 26.31 3.71 -17.86
N ARG A 706 27.44 4.39 -17.61
CA ARG A 706 28.79 3.80 -17.59
C ARG A 706 28.95 2.66 -16.58
N TRP A 707 28.08 2.62 -15.57
CA TRP A 707 28.11 1.65 -14.47
C TRP A 707 26.90 0.70 -14.48
N SER A 708 26.07 0.72 -15.53
CA SER A 708 24.88 -0.14 -15.66
C SER A 708 25.07 -1.21 -16.74
N SER A 709 24.82 -0.89 -18.02
CA SER A 709 25.10 -1.76 -19.17
C SER A 709 25.45 -0.92 -20.41
N GLU A 710 26.12 -1.53 -21.38
CA GLU A 710 26.50 -0.86 -22.64
C GLU A 710 25.27 -0.39 -23.44
N GLU A 711 24.22 -1.21 -23.51
CA GLU A 711 22.95 -0.86 -24.14
C GLU A 711 22.30 0.34 -23.45
N GLU A 712 22.27 0.34 -22.12
CA GLU A 712 21.69 1.41 -21.32
C GLU A 712 22.46 2.74 -21.46
N ALA A 713 23.80 2.68 -21.54
CA ALA A 713 24.66 3.82 -21.80
C ALA A 713 24.42 4.38 -23.21
N PHE A 714 24.34 3.50 -24.21
CA PHE A 714 24.08 3.84 -25.61
C PHE A 714 22.73 4.55 -25.78
N GLU A 715 21.65 4.01 -25.19
CA GLU A 715 20.33 4.64 -25.24
C GLU A 715 20.30 6.03 -24.61
N SER A 716 20.99 6.20 -23.48
CA SER A 716 21.06 7.49 -22.78
C SER A 716 21.80 8.53 -23.62
N ALA A 717 22.89 8.12 -24.29
CA ALA A 717 23.70 8.98 -25.14
C ALA A 717 22.96 9.37 -26.43
N LEU A 718 22.25 8.43 -27.06
CA LEU A 718 21.35 8.70 -28.17
C LEU A 718 20.26 9.70 -27.79
N PHE A 719 19.64 9.51 -26.62
CA PHE A 719 18.60 10.41 -26.15
C PHE A 719 19.14 11.83 -25.93
N LEU A 720 20.33 11.96 -25.34
CA LEU A 720 20.99 13.25 -25.17
C LEU A 720 21.34 13.91 -26.52
N GLY A 721 21.84 13.13 -27.47
CA GLY A 721 22.12 13.60 -28.84
C GLY A 721 20.87 14.16 -29.52
N TRP A 722 19.74 13.46 -29.39
CA TRP A 722 18.46 13.93 -29.90
C TRP A 722 17.98 15.21 -29.21
N LEU A 723 18.08 15.31 -27.88
CA LEU A 723 17.74 16.52 -27.13
C LEU A 723 18.60 17.74 -27.52
N TYR A 724 19.89 17.54 -27.82
CA TYR A 724 20.73 18.62 -28.34
C TYR A 724 20.27 19.12 -29.71
N ILE A 725 19.83 18.24 -30.60
CA ILE A 725 19.26 18.63 -31.90
C ILE A 725 18.02 19.49 -31.69
N LEU A 726 17.11 19.06 -30.82
CA LEU A 726 15.88 19.81 -30.51
C LEU A 726 16.17 21.18 -29.88
N ASN A 727 17.19 21.25 -29.03
CA ASN A 727 17.59 22.50 -28.37
C ASN A 727 18.55 23.36 -29.22
N GLY A 728 18.72 23.06 -30.52
CA GLY A 728 19.53 23.84 -31.45
C GLY A 728 21.06 23.72 -31.29
N HIS A 729 21.54 22.83 -30.44
CA HIS A 729 22.97 22.61 -30.16
C HIS A 729 23.58 21.56 -31.10
N PHE A 730 23.58 21.81 -32.40
CA PHE A 730 23.91 20.81 -33.42
C PHE A 730 25.35 20.29 -33.35
N GLU A 731 26.34 21.15 -33.06
CA GLU A 731 27.73 20.73 -32.91
C GLU A 731 27.91 19.76 -31.75
N LYS A 732 27.28 20.05 -30.59
CA LYS A 732 27.28 19.16 -29.43
C LYS A 732 26.59 17.84 -29.75
N ALA A 733 25.50 17.86 -30.52
CA ALA A 733 24.85 16.63 -30.99
C ALA A 733 25.80 15.78 -31.85
N CYS A 734 26.51 16.38 -32.83
CA CYS A 734 27.49 15.68 -33.64
C CYS A 734 28.62 15.07 -32.78
N HIS A 735 29.17 15.84 -31.85
CA HIS A 735 30.21 15.36 -30.93
C HIS A 735 29.76 14.21 -30.03
N MET A 736 28.48 14.16 -29.66
CA MET A 736 27.92 13.05 -28.88
C MET A 736 27.63 11.81 -29.73
N LEU A 737 27.17 11.98 -30.97
CA LEU A 737 26.70 10.88 -31.82
C LEU A 737 27.83 10.20 -32.61
N MET A 738 28.88 10.92 -33.01
CA MET A 738 30.00 10.33 -33.77
C MET A 738 30.73 9.21 -33.02
N PRO A 739 31.09 9.36 -31.73
CA PRO A 739 31.78 8.29 -30.99
C PRO A 739 30.94 7.02 -30.85
N LEU A 740 29.60 7.13 -30.88
CA LEU A 740 28.73 5.96 -30.86
C LEU A 740 28.93 5.11 -32.11
N LEU A 741 29.04 5.72 -33.30
CA LEU A 741 29.35 4.98 -34.54
C LEU A 741 30.74 4.33 -34.48
N ASP A 742 31.74 5.03 -33.94
CA ASP A 742 33.10 4.51 -33.85
C ASP A 742 33.20 3.31 -32.89
N SER A 743 32.34 3.27 -31.87
CA SER A 743 32.26 2.15 -30.93
C SER A 743 31.48 0.94 -31.45
N MET A 744 30.76 1.07 -32.57
CA MET A 744 29.94 -0.02 -33.10
C MET A 744 30.77 -1.05 -33.86
N GLN A 745 30.59 -2.33 -33.53
CA GLN A 745 31.22 -3.48 -34.18
C GLN A 745 30.36 -4.04 -35.32
N GLU A 746 30.94 -4.88 -36.19
CA GLU A 746 30.23 -5.53 -37.31
C GLU A 746 29.05 -6.43 -36.86
N THR A 747 29.04 -6.86 -35.59
CA THR A 747 28.00 -7.69 -34.97
C THR A 747 26.86 -6.90 -34.32
N ASP A 748 26.94 -5.56 -34.30
CA ASP A 748 25.95 -4.72 -33.61
C ASP A 748 24.64 -4.58 -34.39
N SER A 749 23.59 -4.14 -33.70
CA SER A 749 22.26 -3.99 -34.29
C SER A 749 22.28 -3.00 -35.45
N THR A 750 22.04 -3.51 -36.67
CA THR A 750 21.88 -2.72 -37.90
C THR A 750 20.82 -1.64 -37.75
N THR A 751 19.79 -1.87 -36.93
CA THR A 751 18.75 -0.89 -36.61
C THR A 751 19.33 0.29 -35.82
N GLN A 752 20.10 0.02 -34.77
CA GLN A 752 20.73 1.05 -33.94
C GLN A 752 21.74 1.88 -34.74
N CYS A 753 22.52 1.25 -35.63
CA CYS A 753 23.49 1.95 -36.48
C CYS A 753 22.76 2.93 -37.41
N GLY A 754 21.66 2.49 -38.01
CA GLY A 754 20.83 3.34 -38.84
C GLY A 754 20.18 4.51 -38.08
N VAL A 755 19.79 4.32 -36.80
CA VAL A 755 19.29 5.38 -35.92
C VAL A 755 20.35 6.45 -35.68
N VAL A 756 21.58 6.05 -35.32
CA VAL A 756 22.67 6.99 -35.07
C VAL A 756 22.97 7.80 -36.33
N HIS A 757 23.04 7.14 -37.50
CA HIS A 757 23.21 7.82 -38.79
C HIS A 757 22.06 8.79 -39.11
N ASN A 758 20.81 8.44 -38.81
CA ASN A 758 19.66 9.31 -39.03
C ASN A 758 19.73 10.58 -38.16
N LEU A 759 19.99 10.44 -36.85
CA LEU A 759 20.11 11.56 -35.93
C LEU A 759 21.33 12.44 -36.25
N LEU A 760 22.47 11.84 -36.56
CA LEU A 760 23.68 12.56 -36.95
C LEU A 760 23.44 13.36 -38.24
N ALA A 761 22.75 12.77 -39.22
CA ALA A 761 22.41 13.46 -40.46
C ALA A 761 21.42 14.62 -40.23
N ASN A 762 20.48 14.49 -39.29
CA ASN A 762 19.61 15.60 -38.86
C ASN A 762 20.45 16.75 -38.26
N ALA A 763 21.37 16.44 -37.35
CA ALA A 763 22.27 17.43 -36.74
C ALA A 763 23.14 18.13 -37.81
N GLN A 764 23.75 17.36 -38.71
CA GLN A 764 24.60 17.86 -39.80
C GLN A 764 23.81 18.73 -40.79
N LYS A 765 22.58 18.34 -41.16
CA LYS A 765 21.70 19.16 -42.00
C LYS A 765 21.48 20.53 -41.38
N ARG A 766 21.09 20.56 -40.10
CA ARG A 766 20.85 21.80 -39.35
C ARG A 766 22.12 22.63 -39.18
N ASN A 767 23.28 21.96 -39.11
CA ASN A 767 24.60 22.59 -39.12
C ASN A 767 25.13 22.93 -40.53
N LYS A 768 24.29 22.85 -41.57
CA LYS A 768 24.62 23.16 -42.99
C LYS A 768 25.70 22.29 -43.63
N MET A 769 25.97 21.11 -43.07
CA MET A 769 26.89 20.09 -43.59
C MET A 769 26.12 19.15 -44.54
N VAL A 770 25.79 19.66 -45.73
CA VAL A 770 24.87 19.00 -46.68
C VAL A 770 25.42 17.66 -47.19
N ALA A 771 26.72 17.57 -47.50
CA ALA A 771 27.31 16.38 -48.06
C ALA A 771 27.34 15.22 -47.05
N GLU A 772 27.70 15.53 -45.80
CA GLU A 772 27.75 14.62 -44.68
C GLU A 772 26.33 14.14 -44.32
N SER A 773 25.37 15.07 -44.25
CA SER A 773 23.96 14.75 -44.00
C SER A 773 23.39 13.81 -45.07
N SER A 774 23.66 14.09 -46.35
CA SER A 774 23.23 13.22 -47.45
C SER A 774 23.79 11.81 -47.32
N ARG A 775 25.08 11.66 -46.96
CA ARG A 775 25.69 10.33 -46.73
C ARG A 775 25.04 9.64 -45.54
N GLY A 776 24.84 10.35 -44.43
CA GLY A 776 24.21 9.81 -43.23
C GLY A 776 22.79 9.30 -43.49
N TYR A 777 21.96 10.06 -44.20
CA TYR A 777 20.64 9.57 -44.62
C TYR A 777 20.71 8.37 -45.58
N SER A 778 21.73 8.30 -46.45
CA SER A 778 21.91 7.14 -47.35
C SER A 778 22.21 5.87 -46.56
N TYR A 779 23.09 5.97 -45.56
CA TYR A 779 23.38 4.86 -44.65
C TYR A 779 22.13 4.46 -43.86
N ALA A 780 21.42 5.41 -43.26
CA ALA A 780 20.18 5.14 -42.53
C ALA A 780 19.14 4.43 -43.42
N LEU A 781 18.91 4.90 -44.65
CA LEU A 781 17.97 4.27 -45.57
C LEU A 781 18.41 2.85 -45.96
N LYS A 782 19.71 2.62 -46.20
CA LYS A 782 20.27 1.30 -46.50
C LYS A 782 20.01 0.33 -45.34
N MET A 783 20.34 0.72 -44.11
CA MET A 783 20.13 -0.11 -42.91
C MET A 783 18.63 -0.40 -42.67
N ALA A 784 17.76 0.59 -42.83
CA ALA A 784 16.31 0.39 -42.73
C ALA A 784 15.76 -0.55 -43.82
N THR A 785 16.40 -0.59 -44.99
CA THR A 785 16.05 -1.51 -46.09
C THR A 785 16.49 -2.94 -45.76
N GLU A 786 17.72 -3.11 -45.27
CA GLU A 786 18.28 -4.41 -44.87
C GLU A 786 17.50 -5.06 -43.71
N THR A 787 17.03 -4.25 -42.76
CA THR A 787 16.20 -4.70 -41.64
C THR A 787 14.72 -4.89 -42.00
N GLY A 788 14.30 -4.48 -43.21
CA GLY A 788 12.90 -4.52 -43.62
C GLY A 788 11.97 -3.56 -42.86
N ASN A 789 12.50 -2.62 -42.06
CA ASN A 789 11.70 -1.68 -41.27
C ASN A 789 11.15 -0.56 -42.16
N ARG A 790 9.93 -0.76 -42.69
CA ARG A 790 9.25 0.19 -43.59
C ARG A 790 9.03 1.57 -42.98
N ARG A 791 8.74 1.67 -41.68
CA ARG A 791 8.57 2.96 -40.99
C ARG A 791 9.88 3.75 -41.01
N ASN A 792 11.00 3.14 -40.64
CA ASN A 792 12.32 3.81 -40.66
C ASN A 792 12.75 4.16 -42.09
N GLN A 793 12.42 3.35 -43.10
CA GLN A 793 12.64 3.68 -44.52
C GLN A 793 11.84 4.94 -44.91
N ALA A 794 10.57 5.01 -44.52
CA ALA A 794 9.71 6.17 -44.78
C ALA A 794 10.28 7.45 -44.15
N ILE A 795 10.73 7.37 -42.89
CA ILE A 795 11.35 8.50 -42.16
C ILE A 795 12.64 8.94 -42.85
N ALA A 796 13.53 8.01 -43.23
CA ALA A 796 14.78 8.35 -43.92
C ALA A 796 14.52 9.03 -45.27
N LEU A 797 13.54 8.55 -46.04
CA LEU A 797 13.12 9.17 -47.31
C LEU A 797 12.51 10.56 -47.09
N ALA A 798 11.68 10.76 -46.07
CA ALA A 798 11.15 12.07 -45.73
C ALA A 798 12.28 13.06 -45.38
N ASN A 799 13.26 12.63 -44.58
CA ASN A 799 14.42 13.45 -44.25
C ASN A 799 15.29 13.80 -45.47
N PHE A 800 15.42 12.87 -46.44
CA PHE A 800 16.01 13.19 -47.75
C PHE A 800 15.19 14.22 -48.53
N GLY A 801 13.86 14.15 -48.46
CA GLY A 801 12.97 15.14 -49.04
C GLY A 801 13.23 16.52 -48.45
N THR A 802 13.28 16.64 -47.13
CA THR A 802 13.54 17.92 -46.46
C THR A 802 14.95 18.45 -46.70
N LEU A 803 15.97 17.59 -46.80
CA LEU A 803 17.32 17.98 -47.23
C LEU A 803 17.31 18.52 -48.67
N SER A 804 16.60 17.83 -49.58
CA SER A 804 16.47 18.24 -50.97
C SER A 804 15.78 19.61 -51.11
N VAL A 805 14.76 19.90 -50.30
CA VAL A 805 14.14 21.24 -50.23
C VAL A 805 15.17 22.29 -49.80
N SER A 806 15.98 22.03 -48.77
CA SER A 806 17.02 22.97 -48.32
C SER A 806 18.10 23.26 -49.38
N CYS A 807 18.29 22.33 -50.31
CA CYS A 807 19.18 22.47 -51.47
C CYS A 807 18.47 22.97 -52.74
N GLN A 808 17.19 23.37 -52.66
CA GLN A 808 16.35 23.78 -53.80
C GLN A 808 16.17 22.70 -54.89
N ALA A 809 16.39 21.42 -54.56
CA ALA A 809 16.22 20.28 -55.46
C ALA A 809 14.76 19.77 -55.43
N PHE A 810 13.81 20.62 -55.82
CA PHE A 810 12.37 20.41 -55.61
C PHE A 810 11.80 19.13 -56.25
N ILE A 811 12.27 18.76 -57.45
CA ILE A 811 11.82 17.53 -58.13
C ILE A 811 12.23 16.28 -57.34
N MET A 812 13.43 16.29 -56.76
CA MET A 812 13.91 15.18 -55.92
C MET A 812 13.16 15.15 -54.59
N ALA A 813 12.92 16.32 -53.99
CA ALA A 813 12.13 16.44 -52.77
C ALA A 813 10.73 15.84 -52.91
N GLU A 814 10.01 16.20 -53.98
CA GLU A 814 8.67 15.67 -54.29
C GLU A 814 8.68 14.15 -54.42
N ARG A 815 9.65 13.59 -55.14
CA ARG A 815 9.80 12.13 -55.30
C ARG A 815 10.08 11.42 -53.98
N TYR A 816 10.92 12.00 -53.12
CA TYR A 816 11.24 11.42 -51.82
C TYR A 816 10.02 11.44 -50.87
N PHE A 817 9.28 12.55 -50.83
CA PHE A 817 8.06 12.65 -50.03
C PHE A 817 6.97 11.67 -50.50
N ILE A 818 6.74 11.54 -51.81
CA ILE A 818 5.75 10.58 -52.34
C ILE A 818 6.12 9.14 -51.96
N LYS A 819 7.39 8.74 -52.08
CA LYS A 819 7.85 7.41 -51.66
C LYS A 819 7.70 7.19 -50.15
N SER A 820 8.00 8.21 -49.35
CA SER A 820 7.79 8.17 -47.90
C SER A 820 6.32 7.96 -47.55
N ILE A 821 5.40 8.71 -48.18
CA ILE A 821 3.95 8.59 -47.98
C ILE A 821 3.46 7.18 -48.35
N GLN A 822 3.91 6.63 -49.48
CA GLN A 822 3.55 5.26 -49.88
C GLN A 822 3.92 4.23 -48.82
N LEU A 823 5.13 4.33 -48.26
CA LEU A 823 5.58 3.43 -47.20
C LEU A 823 4.83 3.64 -45.88
N PHE A 824 4.48 4.88 -45.52
CA PHE A 824 3.67 5.15 -44.33
C PHE A 824 2.24 4.60 -44.45
N ILE A 825 1.64 4.67 -45.64
CA ILE A 825 0.33 4.07 -45.92
C ILE A 825 0.37 2.55 -45.74
N ASP A 826 1.50 1.91 -46.05
CA ASP A 826 1.69 0.46 -45.86
C ASP A 826 1.86 0.04 -44.39
N VAL A 827 2.05 0.97 -43.45
CA VAL A 827 2.37 0.70 -42.02
C VAL A 827 1.23 1.16 -41.08
N GLN A 828 0.00 1.27 -41.58
CA GLN A 828 -1.18 1.94 -40.97
C GLN A 828 -1.70 1.43 -39.60
N ASP A 829 -0.97 0.59 -38.88
CA ASP A 829 -1.38 -0.01 -37.59
C ASP A 829 -0.83 0.71 -36.34
N SER A 830 -0.08 1.81 -36.47
CA SER A 830 0.46 2.57 -35.32
C SER A 830 0.16 4.07 -35.37
N GLY A 831 -0.35 4.62 -34.25
CA GLY A 831 -0.72 6.03 -34.16
C GLY A 831 0.44 7.01 -34.36
N ASP A 832 1.68 6.62 -34.09
CA ASP A 832 2.86 7.46 -34.35
C ASP A 832 3.20 7.54 -35.84
N ALA A 833 3.05 6.43 -36.60
CA ALA A 833 3.26 6.45 -38.05
C ALA A 833 2.23 7.32 -38.77
N GLU A 834 0.99 7.39 -38.26
CA GLU A 834 -0.04 8.29 -38.79
C GLU A 834 0.30 9.78 -38.57
N ARG A 835 0.93 10.12 -37.44
CA ARG A 835 1.41 11.50 -37.18
C ARG A 835 2.59 11.86 -38.08
N GLU A 836 3.55 10.94 -38.21
CA GLU A 836 4.69 11.11 -39.11
C GLU A 836 4.20 11.27 -40.56
N LEU A 837 3.21 10.50 -40.99
CA LEU A 837 2.54 10.65 -42.28
C LEU A 837 1.89 12.03 -42.45
N ALA A 838 1.13 12.49 -41.44
CA ALA A 838 0.51 13.81 -41.47
C ALA A 838 1.56 14.91 -41.67
N GLN A 839 2.70 14.83 -40.98
CA GLN A 839 3.80 15.77 -41.13
C GLN A 839 4.41 15.76 -42.54
N VAL A 840 4.62 14.56 -43.11
CA VAL A 840 5.19 14.43 -44.47
C VAL A 840 4.22 14.95 -45.52
N LEU A 841 2.91 14.70 -45.37
CA LEU A 841 1.87 15.26 -46.22
C LEU A 841 1.85 16.79 -46.14
N TYR A 842 1.99 17.36 -44.94
CA TYR A 842 2.12 18.80 -44.76
C TYR A 842 3.34 19.37 -45.49
N TRP A 843 4.51 18.74 -45.37
CA TRP A 843 5.72 19.18 -46.08
C TRP A 843 5.59 19.08 -47.61
N LEU A 844 4.96 18.02 -48.11
CA LEU A 844 4.66 17.89 -49.54
C LEU A 844 3.68 18.97 -50.00
N GLY A 845 2.62 19.24 -49.23
CA GLY A 845 1.66 20.29 -49.52
C GLY A 845 2.32 21.67 -49.66
N LYS A 846 3.21 22.01 -48.72
CA LYS A 846 4.00 23.25 -48.76
C LYS A 846 4.87 23.33 -50.01
N LEU A 847 5.59 22.24 -50.33
CA LEU A 847 6.43 22.16 -51.52
C LEU A 847 5.62 22.35 -52.82
N LEU A 848 4.43 21.76 -52.91
CA LEU A 848 3.57 21.86 -54.09
C LEU A 848 3.01 23.27 -54.28
N ILE A 849 2.66 23.96 -53.19
CA ILE A 849 2.29 25.39 -53.25
C ILE A 849 3.46 26.24 -53.75
N GLU A 850 4.68 26.01 -53.26
CA GLU A 850 5.88 26.73 -53.72
C GLU A 850 6.14 26.51 -55.23
N GLN A 851 5.74 25.34 -55.77
CA GLN A 851 5.78 25.02 -57.20
C GLN A 851 4.55 25.51 -58.00
N GLN A 852 3.63 26.27 -57.39
CA GLN A 852 2.36 26.73 -57.98
C GLN A 852 1.35 25.63 -58.36
N LYS A 853 1.49 24.42 -57.82
CA LYS A 853 0.53 23.31 -57.95
C LYS A 853 -0.52 23.38 -56.84
N LEU A 854 -1.41 24.37 -56.91
CA LEU A 854 -2.32 24.73 -55.81
C LEU A 854 -3.32 23.63 -55.43
N GLU A 855 -3.94 22.96 -56.41
CA GLU A 855 -4.94 21.91 -56.14
C GLU A 855 -4.30 20.68 -55.48
N ASP A 856 -3.15 20.22 -55.96
CA ASP A 856 -2.43 19.08 -55.38
C ASP A 856 -1.93 19.40 -53.96
N GLY A 857 -1.46 20.64 -53.74
CA GLY A 857 -1.05 21.13 -52.42
C GLY A 857 -2.21 21.15 -51.43
N ARG A 858 -3.39 21.60 -51.86
CA ARG A 858 -4.62 21.58 -51.04
C ARG A 858 -5.00 20.17 -50.62
N VAL A 859 -5.01 19.20 -51.53
CA VAL A 859 -5.32 17.80 -51.22
C VAL A 859 -4.35 17.25 -50.17
N CYS A 860 -3.06 17.60 -50.26
CA CYS A 860 -2.07 17.18 -49.25
C CYS A 860 -2.38 17.74 -47.85
N PHE A 861 -2.83 19.00 -47.74
CA PHE A 861 -3.24 19.56 -46.44
C PHE A 861 -4.53 18.93 -45.90
N GLU A 862 -5.52 18.66 -46.75
CA GLU A 862 -6.76 17.99 -46.34
C GLU A 862 -6.47 16.57 -45.82
N LEU A 863 -5.57 15.83 -46.48
CA LEU A 863 -5.11 14.52 -46.02
C LEU A 863 -4.28 14.61 -44.74
N ALA A 864 -3.37 15.59 -44.63
CA ALA A 864 -2.60 15.81 -43.40
C ALA A 864 -3.53 16.05 -42.20
N LEU A 865 -4.55 16.90 -42.37
CA LEU A 865 -5.56 17.16 -41.34
C LEU A 865 -6.33 15.89 -40.97
N LEU A 866 -6.75 15.09 -41.96
CA LEU A 866 -7.47 13.83 -41.71
C LEU A 866 -6.66 12.86 -40.83
N PHE A 867 -5.38 12.66 -41.16
CA PHE A 867 -4.49 11.78 -40.37
C PHE A 867 -4.13 12.38 -39.01
N ALA A 868 -3.99 13.70 -38.92
CA ALA A 868 -3.82 14.41 -37.67
C ALA A 868 -5.03 14.23 -36.74
N MET A 869 -6.27 14.33 -37.27
CA MET A 869 -7.49 14.05 -36.51
C MET A 869 -7.58 12.59 -36.08
N LYS A 870 -7.25 11.65 -36.97
CA LYS A 870 -7.26 10.20 -36.67
C LYS A 870 -6.29 9.83 -35.53
N SER A 871 -5.12 10.48 -35.50
CA SER A 871 -4.10 10.29 -34.47
C SER A 871 -4.28 11.15 -33.21
N ASN A 872 -5.42 11.86 -33.08
CA ASN A 872 -5.73 12.83 -32.02
C ASN A 872 -4.71 13.98 -31.89
N ASN A 873 -4.02 14.34 -32.98
CA ASN A 873 -3.04 15.43 -33.05
C ASN A 873 -3.67 16.69 -33.69
N LEU A 874 -4.66 17.31 -33.04
CA LEU A 874 -5.38 18.48 -33.57
C LEU A 874 -4.58 19.80 -33.53
N LYS A 875 -3.33 19.80 -33.05
CA LYS A 875 -2.58 21.00 -32.66
C LYS A 875 -1.34 21.31 -33.50
N SER A 876 -1.06 20.57 -34.57
CA SER A 876 0.01 20.96 -35.51
C SER A 876 -0.37 22.30 -36.16
N GLU A 877 0.40 23.36 -35.90
CA GLU A 877 0.18 24.73 -36.41
C GLU A 877 0.23 24.85 -37.94
#